data_AF-A0A7W8DKC0-F1
#
_entry.id   AF-A0A7W8DKC0-F1
#
_cell.length_a   1.000
_cell.length_b   1.000
_cell.length_c   1.000
_cell.angle_alpha   90.00
_cell.angle_beta   90.00
_cell.angle_gamma   90.00
#
_symmetry.space_group_name_H-M   'P 1'
#
loop_
_entity.id
_entity.type
_entity.pdbx_description
1 polymer ?
#
loop_
_entity_poly.entity_id
_entity_poly.type
_entity_poly.pdbx_seq_one_letter_code
_entity_poly.pdbx_strand_id
1 'polypeptide(L)'
;MPPPRSTTKSEVLRGLVDRVVFHNEDNGYCILKVVPEGRRDVVGLVGKAPRVVAGEEFEARGVWEPNRDFGPQFKADALKLRRPDSLAGIERYLGSGLIEGIGPKYAKRMVEKFGPKIFDIIENESKKLEEVEGVGTKRRAEIRESWMKQKSIHGIMLFLHQHGISSSRALRIYRTYGEDAQAVLKENPYRLAQDIRGIGFKTADDIAYQLGVAEDAPERIKAGILHVLETAAGNGHCCFPESEVVIKAAELLGVEALIAPQVEALISSDHIERHGAFLYLPHLRAAEQSIAASVKKLTASPAAYPSLDEDAALGWVMKKTGKELAESQQRAVREALHQRLLIITGGPGVGKTTILRSILLILQSKQVKLVLAAPTGRAAKRLAESTGMEAKTLHRLLEYQGDGRWGRHRGKPLAGDLFVVDEASMIDAPLMAQFLAALPDGAHLLIVGDADQLPSVGPGMVLHDLIASEKVPCVKLTEIFRQAASSRIITSAHAINRGQMPDLKSSRTSDFFFLQHSEPEEIKHTLVELAHTRLAAKYGLDPIRDIQVLTPMNRNLLGTISLNQSLQLALNPPNELKFEIERFGITFRVGDKVIQTHNNYDKEVFNGDIGHIVTIDSDPVKVHVRYDADRIVAYEPGELDELQLAYALSIHKSQGSEFPCVIIPVSTQHYVLLERSLIYTAITRAKKLCVLVGDERALSLAVSRQESRKRWTGLRGMIG
;
A
#
# COMPACT_ATOMS: atom_id res chain seq x y z
N MET A 1 -43.39 29.82 19.49
CA MET A 1 -43.71 29.67 18.06
C MET A 1 -43.10 28.38 17.55
N PRO A 2 -43.88 27.44 17.00
CA PRO A 2 -43.28 26.33 16.26
C PRO A 2 -42.61 26.88 14.98
N PRO A 3 -41.53 26.26 14.49
CA PRO A 3 -40.88 26.71 13.26
C PRO A 3 -41.80 26.50 12.05
N PRO A 4 -41.67 27.31 10.99
CA PRO A 4 -42.51 27.22 9.81
C PRO A 4 -42.25 25.88 9.11
N ARG A 5 -43.32 25.12 8.85
CA ARG A 5 -43.28 23.98 7.93
C ARG A 5 -43.04 24.53 6.52
N SER A 6 -41.78 24.50 6.08
CA SER A 6 -41.44 24.58 4.66
C SER A 6 -41.95 23.31 3.99
N THR A 7 -43.14 23.34 3.39
CA THR A 7 -43.56 22.33 2.43
C THR A 7 -42.85 22.58 1.11
N THR A 8 -41.59 22.18 1.00
CA THR A 8 -40.87 22.13 -0.28
C THR A 8 -41.51 20.99 -1.08
N LYS A 9 -42.33 21.32 -2.08
CA LYS A 9 -42.91 20.31 -2.98
C LYS A 9 -41.77 19.64 -3.75
N SER A 10 -41.71 18.31 -3.68
CA SER A 10 -40.81 17.50 -4.50
C SER A 10 -41.23 17.62 -5.97
N GLU A 11 -40.30 18.01 -6.84
CA GLU A 11 -40.47 18.14 -8.27
C GLU A 11 -39.84 16.94 -9.00
N VAL A 12 -40.27 16.69 -10.24
CA VAL A 12 -39.65 15.70 -11.13
C VAL A 12 -38.97 16.45 -12.28
N LEU A 13 -37.68 16.22 -12.45
CA LEU A 13 -36.83 16.78 -13.48
C LEU A 13 -36.39 15.68 -14.43
N ARG A 14 -36.51 15.92 -15.74
CA ARG A 14 -36.06 15.00 -16.80
C ARG A 14 -35.16 15.73 -17.76
N GLY A 15 -34.23 15.02 -18.39
CA GLY A 15 -33.34 15.60 -19.39
C GLY A 15 -32.07 14.78 -19.63
N LEU A 16 -31.02 15.45 -20.08
CA LEU A 16 -29.74 14.82 -20.41
C LEU A 16 -28.64 15.21 -19.44
N VAL A 17 -27.76 14.26 -19.13
CA VAL A 17 -26.51 14.54 -18.41
C VAL A 17 -25.52 15.19 -19.38
N ASP A 18 -25.22 16.49 -19.17
CA ASP A 18 -24.24 17.24 -19.97
C ASP A 18 -22.81 16.78 -19.64
N ARG A 19 -22.45 16.82 -18.35
CA ARG A 19 -21.17 16.31 -17.85
C ARG A 19 -21.26 15.87 -16.40
N VAL A 20 -20.42 14.90 -16.04
CA VAL A 20 -20.25 14.42 -14.66
C VAL A 20 -19.18 15.28 -14.00
N VAL A 21 -19.54 16.00 -12.94
CA VAL A 21 -18.59 16.85 -12.18
C VAL A 21 -17.87 16.02 -11.13
N PHE A 22 -18.58 15.10 -10.50
CA PHE A 22 -18.04 14.19 -9.50
C PHE A 22 -18.92 12.95 -9.43
N HIS A 23 -18.33 11.77 -9.34
CA HIS A 23 -19.05 10.54 -9.04
C HIS A 23 -18.19 9.71 -8.09
N ASN A 24 -18.78 9.38 -6.95
CA ASN A 24 -18.19 8.48 -5.99
C ASN A 24 -18.67 7.06 -6.31
N GLU A 25 -17.78 6.25 -6.88
CA GLU A 25 -18.06 4.89 -7.33
C GLU A 25 -18.36 3.92 -6.17
N ASP A 26 -18.03 4.28 -4.92
CA ASP A 26 -18.23 3.42 -3.75
C ASP A 26 -19.64 3.53 -3.15
N ASN A 27 -20.29 4.70 -3.25
CA ASN A 27 -21.61 4.96 -2.64
C ASN A 27 -22.65 5.55 -3.59
N GLY A 28 -22.29 5.71 -4.87
CA GLY A 28 -23.14 6.23 -5.94
C GLY A 28 -23.39 7.73 -5.87
N TYR A 29 -22.77 8.47 -4.95
CA TYR A 29 -22.97 9.92 -4.86
C TYR A 29 -22.46 10.61 -6.12
N CYS A 30 -23.32 11.35 -6.80
CA CYS A 30 -22.98 12.05 -8.03
C CYS A 30 -23.34 13.53 -7.96
N ILE A 31 -22.45 14.36 -8.51
CA ILE A 31 -22.69 15.76 -8.85
C ILE A 31 -22.63 15.87 -10.37
N LEU A 32 -23.75 16.22 -10.97
CA LEU A 32 -23.96 16.26 -12.41
C LEU A 32 -24.25 17.68 -12.86
N LYS A 33 -23.83 18.01 -14.07
CA LYS A 33 -24.36 19.13 -14.83
C LYS A 33 -25.34 18.53 -15.84
N VAL A 34 -26.58 19.02 -15.81
CA VAL A 34 -27.69 18.44 -16.57
C VAL A 34 -28.44 19.52 -17.35
N VAL A 35 -29.03 19.14 -18.48
CA VAL A 35 -29.90 20.00 -19.29
C VAL A 35 -31.33 19.48 -19.17
N PRO A 36 -32.21 20.15 -18.40
CA PRO A 36 -33.59 19.72 -18.24
C PRO A 36 -34.40 19.92 -19.53
N GLU A 37 -35.37 19.05 -19.78
CA GLU A 37 -36.35 19.20 -20.86
C GLU A 37 -37.06 20.56 -20.76
N GLY A 38 -37.13 21.29 -21.88
CA GLY A 38 -37.78 22.61 -21.95
C GLY A 38 -36.95 23.79 -21.42
N ARG A 39 -35.71 23.58 -20.95
CA ARG A 39 -34.78 24.67 -20.58
C ARG A 39 -33.51 24.64 -21.43
N ARG A 40 -32.93 25.82 -21.70
CA ARG A 40 -31.65 25.95 -22.42
C ARG A 40 -30.44 25.98 -21.48
N ASP A 41 -30.64 26.26 -20.19
CA ASP A 41 -29.56 26.44 -19.23
C ASP A 41 -29.15 25.14 -18.55
N VAL A 42 -27.84 24.96 -18.34
CA VAL A 42 -27.27 23.83 -17.62
C VAL A 42 -27.42 24.04 -16.12
N VAL A 43 -28.02 23.09 -15.43
CA VAL A 43 -28.26 23.13 -13.97
C VAL A 43 -27.43 22.07 -13.24
N GLY A 44 -27.11 22.32 -11.97
CA GLY A 44 -26.45 21.31 -11.14
C GLY A 44 -27.47 20.32 -10.58
N LEU A 45 -27.19 19.02 -10.67
CA LEU A 45 -27.99 17.96 -10.07
C LEU A 45 -27.13 17.14 -9.12
N VAL A 46 -27.57 16.98 -7.88
CA VAL A 46 -26.90 16.18 -6.86
C VAL A 46 -27.80 15.00 -6.51
N GLY A 47 -27.28 13.78 -6.54
CA GLY A 47 -28.08 12.59 -6.29
C GLY A 47 -27.23 11.36 -6.02
N LYS A 48 -27.89 10.20 -5.98
CA LYS A 48 -27.21 8.91 -5.94
C LYS A 48 -27.55 8.10 -7.18
N ALA A 49 -26.54 7.76 -7.97
CA ALA A 49 -26.64 6.87 -9.10
C ALA A 49 -25.43 5.90 -9.16
N PRO A 50 -25.66 4.62 -9.44
CA PRO A 50 -24.61 3.59 -9.44
C PRO A 50 -23.56 3.77 -10.54
N ARG A 51 -23.92 4.43 -11.64
CA ARG A 51 -23.05 4.89 -12.72
C ARG A 51 -23.67 6.14 -13.30
N VAL A 52 -22.88 7.13 -13.70
CA VAL A 52 -23.38 8.23 -14.52
C VAL A 52 -22.44 8.47 -15.69
N VAL A 53 -22.98 8.51 -16.90
CA VAL A 53 -22.24 8.82 -18.12
C VAL A 53 -22.82 10.09 -18.75
N ALA A 54 -21.95 10.97 -19.21
CA ALA A 54 -22.37 12.11 -20.02
C ALA A 54 -23.13 11.63 -21.27
N GLY A 55 -24.36 12.11 -21.45
CA GLY A 55 -25.28 11.70 -22.51
C GLY A 55 -26.34 10.67 -22.10
N GLU A 56 -26.34 10.17 -20.87
CA GLU A 56 -27.47 9.37 -20.34
C GLU A 56 -28.70 10.26 -20.09
N GLU A 57 -29.89 9.71 -20.33
CA GLU A 57 -31.14 10.33 -19.91
C GLU A 57 -31.33 10.12 -18.41
N PHE A 58 -31.72 11.18 -17.72
CA PHE A 58 -32.01 11.15 -16.31
C PHE A 58 -33.46 11.50 -16.04
N GLU A 59 -34.04 10.83 -15.04
CA GLU A 59 -35.29 11.21 -14.38
C GLU A 59 -35.00 11.31 -12.89
N ALA A 60 -35.10 12.52 -12.36
CA ALA A 60 -34.76 12.84 -10.97
C ALA A 60 -35.97 13.38 -10.24
N ARG A 61 -36.24 12.87 -9.03
CA ARG A 61 -37.26 13.41 -8.13
C ARG A 61 -36.55 14.04 -6.93
N GLY A 62 -36.88 15.27 -6.60
CA GLY A 62 -36.10 16.03 -5.63
C GLY A 62 -36.59 17.44 -5.36
N VAL A 63 -35.75 18.26 -4.72
CA VAL A 63 -36.04 19.66 -4.38
C VAL A 63 -34.91 20.59 -4.80
N TRP A 64 -35.23 21.84 -5.10
CA TRP A 64 -34.23 22.86 -5.38
C TRP A 64 -33.61 23.39 -4.07
N GLU A 65 -32.28 23.37 -3.99
CA GLU A 65 -31.51 23.97 -2.90
C GLU A 65 -30.58 25.07 -3.45
N PRO A 66 -30.53 26.26 -2.81
CA PRO A 66 -29.58 27.30 -3.19
C PRO A 66 -28.15 26.93 -2.73
N ASN A 67 -27.17 26.92 -3.64
CA ASN A 67 -25.76 26.73 -3.33
C ASN A 67 -24.99 28.05 -3.55
N ARG A 68 -24.20 28.48 -2.55
CA ARG A 68 -23.48 29.77 -2.52
C ARG A 68 -22.32 29.86 -3.52
N ASP A 69 -21.73 28.74 -3.93
CA ASP A 69 -20.53 28.73 -4.79
C ASP A 69 -20.85 28.45 -6.28
N PHE A 70 -22.03 27.86 -6.58
CA PHE A 70 -22.31 27.30 -7.92
C PHE A 70 -23.72 27.57 -8.49
N GLY A 71 -24.54 28.41 -7.82
CA GLY A 71 -25.92 28.70 -8.22
C GLY A 71 -26.95 27.65 -7.76
N PRO A 72 -28.22 27.74 -8.17
CA PRO A 72 -29.28 26.81 -7.72
C PRO A 72 -29.01 25.37 -8.19
N GLN A 73 -29.08 24.41 -7.27
CA GLN A 73 -28.87 22.99 -7.51
C GLN A 73 -30.13 22.18 -7.23
N PHE A 74 -30.36 21.12 -8.01
CA PHE A 74 -31.45 20.19 -7.82
C PHE A 74 -30.97 18.96 -7.07
N LYS A 75 -31.47 18.75 -5.85
CA LYS A 75 -31.09 17.62 -5.01
C LYS A 75 -32.11 16.51 -5.14
N ALA A 76 -31.70 15.42 -5.77
CA ALA A 76 -32.53 14.26 -6.09
C ALA A 76 -32.53 13.24 -4.94
N ASP A 77 -33.70 12.95 -4.40
CA ASP A 77 -33.93 11.84 -3.47
C ASP A 77 -33.97 10.50 -4.22
N ALA A 78 -34.38 10.53 -5.49
CA ALA A 78 -34.32 9.40 -6.40
C ALA A 78 -33.83 9.86 -7.78
N LEU A 79 -32.81 9.19 -8.31
CA LEU A 79 -32.23 9.46 -9.63
C LEU A 79 -32.23 8.16 -10.43
N LYS A 80 -32.99 8.14 -11.52
CA LYS A 80 -33.04 7.00 -12.44
C LYS A 80 -32.36 7.39 -13.75
N LEU A 81 -31.35 6.62 -14.12
CA LEU A 81 -30.67 6.76 -15.39
C LEU A 81 -31.13 5.66 -16.32
N ARG A 82 -31.44 6.02 -17.57
CA ARG A 82 -31.88 5.07 -18.59
C ARG A 82 -30.84 5.01 -19.69
N ARG A 83 -30.79 3.85 -20.36
CA ARG A 83 -29.94 3.67 -21.54
C ARG A 83 -30.29 4.75 -22.56
N PRO A 84 -29.30 5.27 -23.29
CA PRO A 84 -29.57 6.17 -24.37
C PRO A 84 -30.24 5.37 -25.49
N ASP A 85 -31.56 5.52 -25.61
CA ASP A 85 -32.27 5.20 -26.85
C ASP A 85 -31.94 6.25 -27.94
N SER A 86 -31.16 7.27 -27.57
CA SER A 86 -30.65 8.31 -28.43
C SER A 86 -29.35 7.91 -29.12
N LEU A 87 -29.25 8.25 -30.40
CA LEU A 87 -28.08 7.99 -31.26
C LEU A 87 -26.77 8.52 -30.65
N ALA A 88 -26.80 9.69 -29.98
CA ALA A 88 -25.63 10.30 -29.38
C ALA A 88 -24.97 9.46 -28.25
N GLY A 89 -25.76 8.68 -27.51
CA GLY A 89 -25.22 7.83 -26.43
C GLY A 89 -24.63 6.51 -26.94
N ILE A 90 -25.17 5.96 -28.03
CA ILE A 90 -24.63 4.79 -28.72
C ILE A 90 -23.25 5.11 -29.30
N GLU A 91 -23.09 6.30 -29.88
CA GLU A 91 -21.83 6.79 -30.43
C GLU A 91 -20.75 6.92 -29.35
N ARG A 92 -21.09 7.50 -28.19
CA ARG A 92 -20.13 7.62 -27.08
C ARG A 92 -19.73 6.28 -26.46
N TYR A 93 -20.65 5.31 -26.39
CA TYR A 93 -20.36 3.97 -25.89
C TYR A 93 -19.37 3.21 -26.78
N LEU A 94 -19.64 3.17 -28.08
CA LEU A 94 -18.78 2.50 -29.06
C LEU A 94 -17.39 3.15 -29.14
N GLY A 95 -17.28 4.46 -28.88
CA GLY A 95 -16.02 5.21 -28.89
C GLY A 95 -15.20 5.19 -27.58
N SER A 96 -15.65 4.44 -26.56
CA SER A 96 -15.06 4.45 -25.20
C SER A 96 -13.73 3.71 -25.06
N GLY A 97 -13.26 3.02 -26.11
CA GLY A 97 -12.05 2.20 -26.07
C GLY A 97 -12.26 0.80 -25.48
N LEU A 98 -13.50 0.44 -25.12
CA LEU A 98 -13.85 -0.91 -24.65
C LEU A 98 -13.77 -1.94 -25.78
N ILE A 99 -14.16 -1.59 -27.00
CA ILE A 99 -14.14 -2.52 -28.16
C ILE A 99 -12.91 -2.17 -29.00
N GLU A 100 -11.94 -3.08 -29.04
CA GLU A 100 -10.75 -2.90 -29.87
C GLU A 100 -11.16 -2.75 -31.34
N GLY A 101 -10.60 -1.72 -31.99
CA GLY A 101 -10.93 -1.39 -33.38
C GLY A 101 -12.04 -0.35 -33.56
N ILE A 102 -12.71 0.13 -32.50
CA ILE A 102 -13.67 1.24 -32.58
C ILE A 102 -13.20 2.47 -31.79
N GLY A 103 -12.69 3.49 -32.50
CA GLY A 103 -12.41 4.81 -31.95
C GLY A 103 -13.59 5.79 -32.10
N PRO A 104 -13.57 6.97 -31.44
CA PRO A 104 -14.68 7.94 -31.46
C PRO A 104 -15.15 8.33 -32.87
N LYS A 105 -14.22 8.46 -33.83
CA LYS A 105 -14.55 8.75 -35.24
C LYS A 105 -15.30 7.61 -35.94
N TYR A 106 -14.95 6.35 -35.64
CA TYR A 106 -15.62 5.18 -36.21
C TYR A 106 -16.96 4.94 -35.55
N ALA A 107 -17.05 5.13 -34.23
CA ALA A 107 -18.29 5.07 -33.49
C ALA A 107 -19.34 6.03 -34.06
N LYS A 108 -18.94 7.28 -34.34
CA LYS A 108 -19.79 8.28 -34.99
C LYS A 108 -20.33 7.78 -36.34
N ARG A 109 -19.45 7.35 -37.23
CA ARG A 109 -19.82 6.86 -38.57
C ARG A 109 -20.71 5.62 -38.53
N MET A 110 -20.44 4.70 -37.62
CA MET A 110 -21.24 3.48 -37.43
C MET A 110 -22.65 3.81 -36.96
N VAL A 111 -22.79 4.77 -36.05
CA VAL A 111 -24.10 5.17 -35.52
C VAL A 111 -24.87 6.04 -36.50
N GLU A 112 -24.21 6.93 -37.24
CA GLU A 112 -24.83 7.66 -38.35
C GLU A 112 -25.42 6.71 -39.41
N LYS A 113 -24.74 5.58 -39.67
CA LYS A 113 -25.16 4.62 -40.70
C LYS A 113 -26.20 3.60 -40.22
N PHE A 114 -26.01 3.06 -39.02
CA PHE A 114 -26.78 1.90 -38.54
C PHE A 114 -27.72 2.22 -37.38
N GLY A 115 -27.58 3.40 -36.80
CA GLY A 115 -28.39 3.88 -35.69
C GLY A 115 -28.48 2.89 -34.53
N PRO A 116 -29.66 2.68 -33.94
CA PRO A 116 -29.83 1.83 -32.77
C PRO A 116 -29.57 0.34 -33.01
N LYS A 117 -29.55 -0.10 -34.28
CA LYS A 117 -29.35 -1.51 -34.68
C LYS A 117 -27.87 -1.91 -34.74
N ILE A 118 -26.94 -1.01 -34.43
CA ILE A 118 -25.50 -1.27 -34.56
C ILE A 118 -25.04 -2.46 -33.72
N PHE A 119 -25.60 -2.67 -32.53
CA PHE A 119 -25.25 -3.81 -31.68
C PHE A 119 -25.64 -5.15 -32.31
N ASP A 120 -26.87 -5.24 -32.82
CA ASP A 120 -27.34 -6.43 -33.54
C ASP A 120 -26.51 -6.68 -34.81
N ILE A 121 -26.07 -5.61 -35.48
CA ILE A 121 -25.23 -5.71 -36.67
C ILE A 121 -23.82 -6.21 -36.33
N ILE A 122 -23.20 -5.73 -35.24
CA ILE A 122 -21.90 -6.24 -34.81
C ILE A 122 -22.00 -7.73 -34.45
N GLU A 123 -23.11 -8.14 -33.82
CA GLU A 123 -23.33 -9.50 -33.33
C GLU A 123 -23.71 -10.50 -34.44
N ASN A 124 -24.75 -10.19 -35.20
CA ASN A 124 -25.41 -11.14 -36.10
C ASN A 124 -25.07 -10.87 -37.57
N GLU A 125 -24.71 -9.63 -37.92
CA GLU A 125 -24.55 -9.19 -39.32
C GLU A 125 -23.22 -8.48 -39.58
N SER A 126 -22.14 -8.89 -38.90
CA SER A 126 -20.86 -8.16 -38.85
C SER A 126 -20.29 -7.74 -40.21
N LYS A 127 -20.61 -8.46 -41.30
CA LYS A 127 -20.20 -8.13 -42.67
C LYS A 127 -20.70 -6.75 -43.12
N LYS A 128 -21.86 -6.30 -42.63
CA LYS A 128 -22.39 -4.95 -42.91
C LYS A 128 -21.50 -3.84 -42.35
N LEU A 129 -20.67 -4.11 -41.33
CA LEU A 129 -19.74 -3.11 -40.81
C LEU A 129 -18.73 -2.64 -41.86
N GLU A 130 -18.43 -3.45 -42.89
CA GLU A 130 -17.55 -3.08 -44.01
C GLU A 130 -18.14 -1.97 -44.88
N GLU A 131 -19.44 -1.71 -44.76
CA GLU A 131 -20.09 -0.62 -45.46
C GLU A 131 -19.81 0.75 -44.80
N VAL A 132 -19.17 0.80 -43.63
CA VAL A 132 -18.76 2.04 -42.96
C VAL A 132 -17.38 2.45 -43.47
N GLU A 133 -17.27 3.69 -43.94
CA GLU A 133 -16.04 4.23 -44.51
C GLU A 133 -14.86 4.12 -43.52
N GLY A 134 -13.81 3.39 -43.92
CA GLY A 134 -12.61 3.12 -43.13
C GLY A 134 -12.64 1.83 -42.29
N VAL A 135 -13.74 1.07 -42.31
CA VAL A 135 -13.82 -0.26 -41.67
C VAL A 135 -13.57 -1.34 -42.72
N GLY A 136 -12.32 -1.77 -42.87
CA GLY A 136 -11.96 -2.88 -43.76
C GLY A 136 -12.16 -4.27 -43.13
N THR A 137 -11.96 -5.32 -43.91
CA THR A 137 -12.07 -6.75 -43.49
C THR A 137 -11.28 -7.07 -42.22
N LYS A 138 -10.05 -6.53 -42.10
CA LYS A 138 -9.19 -6.69 -40.92
C LYS A 138 -9.81 -6.06 -39.67
N ARG A 139 -10.30 -4.83 -39.77
CA ARG A 139 -10.89 -4.09 -38.65
C ARG A 139 -12.24 -4.68 -38.23
N ARG A 140 -13.05 -5.15 -39.18
CA ARG A 140 -14.26 -5.93 -38.87
C ARG A 140 -13.91 -7.17 -38.04
N ALA A 141 -12.86 -7.90 -38.41
CA ALA A 141 -12.42 -9.07 -37.67
C ALA A 141 -11.98 -8.70 -36.23
N GLU A 142 -11.18 -7.65 -36.06
CA GLU A 142 -10.79 -7.08 -34.75
C GLU A 142 -12.02 -6.74 -33.90
N ILE A 143 -12.97 -5.99 -34.46
CA ILE A 143 -14.21 -5.58 -33.77
C ILE A 143 -15.05 -6.79 -33.37
N ARG A 144 -15.24 -7.74 -34.29
CA ARG A 144 -16.06 -8.94 -34.02
C ARG A 144 -15.40 -9.84 -32.99
N GLU A 145 -14.09 -10.03 -33.08
CA GLU A 145 -13.34 -10.82 -32.11
C GLU A 145 -13.37 -10.16 -30.72
N SER A 146 -13.15 -8.84 -30.63
CA SER A 146 -13.29 -8.07 -29.40
C SER A 146 -14.72 -8.14 -28.84
N TRP A 147 -15.75 -8.06 -29.70
CA TRP A 147 -17.15 -8.14 -29.30
C TRP A 147 -17.55 -9.54 -28.81
N MET A 148 -17.10 -10.59 -29.50
CA MET A 148 -17.36 -11.98 -29.11
C MET A 148 -16.63 -12.36 -27.82
N LYS A 149 -15.38 -11.92 -27.64
CA LYS A 149 -14.65 -12.01 -26.36
C LYS A 149 -15.39 -11.29 -25.23
N GLN A 150 -16.20 -10.28 -25.54
CA GLN A 150 -17.01 -9.54 -24.58
C GLN A 150 -18.44 -10.07 -24.38
N LYS A 151 -18.88 -11.06 -25.14
CA LYS A 151 -20.27 -11.58 -25.03
C LYS A 151 -20.49 -12.42 -23.76
N SER A 152 -19.56 -13.31 -23.41
CA SER A 152 -19.57 -14.03 -22.13
C SER A 152 -19.37 -13.09 -20.94
N ILE A 153 -18.52 -12.07 -21.13
CA ILE A 153 -18.35 -10.95 -20.20
C ILE A 153 -19.68 -10.24 -19.95
N HIS A 154 -20.50 -10.01 -20.97
CA HIS A 154 -21.75 -9.25 -20.85
C HIS A 154 -22.79 -9.94 -19.96
N GLY A 155 -22.98 -11.25 -20.09
CA GLY A 155 -23.94 -12.00 -19.28
C GLY A 155 -23.57 -12.05 -17.79
N ILE A 156 -22.29 -12.24 -17.50
CA ILE A 156 -21.76 -12.20 -16.14
C ILE A 156 -21.79 -10.77 -15.60
N MET A 157 -21.41 -9.77 -16.39
CA MET A 157 -21.53 -8.37 -15.99
C MET A 157 -22.98 -8.00 -15.68
N LEU A 158 -23.97 -8.39 -16.50
CA LEU A 158 -25.39 -8.16 -16.21
C LEU A 158 -25.82 -8.79 -14.89
N PHE A 159 -25.45 -10.06 -14.66
CA PHE A 159 -25.74 -10.76 -13.41
C PHE A 159 -25.11 -10.05 -12.20
N LEU A 160 -23.84 -9.66 -12.29
CA LEU A 160 -23.12 -8.99 -11.21
C LEU A 160 -23.70 -7.59 -10.95
N HIS A 161 -24.11 -6.83 -11.98
CA HIS A 161 -24.76 -5.54 -11.82
C HIS A 161 -26.18 -5.64 -11.25
N GLN A 162 -26.94 -6.69 -11.60
CA GLN A 162 -28.25 -6.96 -10.98
C GLN A 162 -28.13 -7.14 -9.47
N HIS A 163 -26.99 -7.61 -8.99
CA HIS A 163 -26.65 -7.76 -7.57
C HIS A 163 -25.74 -6.62 -7.06
N GLY A 164 -25.85 -5.42 -7.66
CA GLY A 164 -25.23 -4.20 -7.15
C GLY A 164 -23.70 -4.13 -7.26
N ILE A 165 -23.05 -5.02 -8.02
CA ILE A 165 -21.60 -5.06 -8.16
C ILE A 165 -21.15 -4.06 -9.26
N SER A 166 -20.20 -3.19 -8.92
CA SER A 166 -19.63 -2.21 -9.86
C SER A 166 -18.88 -2.88 -11.01
N SER A 167 -18.79 -2.20 -12.16
CA SER A 167 -18.13 -2.75 -13.35
C SER A 167 -16.65 -3.09 -13.14
N SER A 168 -15.95 -2.34 -12.29
CA SER A 168 -14.54 -2.59 -11.93
C SER A 168 -14.37 -3.86 -11.10
N ARG A 169 -15.27 -4.12 -10.14
CA ARG A 169 -15.31 -5.37 -9.36
C ARG A 169 -15.76 -6.54 -10.22
N ALA A 170 -16.76 -6.35 -11.07
CA ALA A 170 -17.24 -7.36 -11.99
C ALA A 170 -16.17 -7.83 -12.97
N LEU A 171 -15.36 -6.91 -13.50
CA LEU A 171 -14.22 -7.24 -14.35
C LEU A 171 -13.17 -8.07 -13.60
N ARG A 172 -12.91 -7.78 -12.31
CA ARG A 172 -12.00 -8.59 -11.48
C ARG A 172 -12.55 -9.98 -11.21
N ILE A 173 -13.82 -10.09 -10.85
CA ILE A 173 -14.53 -11.38 -10.68
C ILE A 173 -14.42 -12.22 -11.94
N TYR A 174 -14.68 -11.62 -13.10
CA TYR A 174 -14.56 -12.30 -14.38
C TYR A 174 -13.10 -12.66 -14.71
N ARG A 175 -12.12 -11.80 -14.43
CA ARG A 175 -10.69 -12.14 -14.64
C ARG A 175 -10.25 -13.32 -13.78
N THR A 176 -10.79 -13.47 -12.57
CA THR A 176 -10.44 -14.56 -11.66
C THR A 176 -11.16 -15.86 -11.99
N TYR A 177 -12.49 -15.82 -12.21
CA TYR A 177 -13.31 -17.02 -12.36
C TYR A 177 -13.80 -17.30 -13.79
N GLY A 178 -13.57 -16.38 -14.73
CA GLY A 178 -14.04 -16.52 -16.10
C GLY A 178 -15.54 -16.74 -16.18
N GLU A 179 -15.94 -17.79 -16.88
CA GLU A 179 -17.34 -18.18 -17.08
C GLU A 179 -17.97 -18.82 -15.82
N ASP A 180 -17.16 -19.32 -14.88
CA ASP A 180 -17.62 -19.99 -13.65
C ASP A 180 -18.05 -19.01 -12.55
N ALA A 181 -17.89 -17.70 -12.77
CA ALA A 181 -18.19 -16.67 -11.78
C ALA A 181 -19.59 -16.81 -11.16
N GLN A 182 -20.60 -17.14 -11.96
CA GLN A 182 -21.98 -17.31 -11.46
C GLN A 182 -22.14 -18.56 -10.58
N ALA A 183 -21.49 -19.67 -10.94
CA ALA A 183 -21.57 -20.91 -10.19
C ALA A 183 -20.90 -20.74 -8.82
N VAL A 184 -19.69 -20.18 -8.80
CA VAL A 184 -18.94 -19.89 -7.57
C VAL A 184 -19.73 -18.98 -6.63
N LEU A 185 -20.37 -17.93 -7.18
CA LEU A 185 -21.18 -16.99 -6.41
C LEU A 185 -22.44 -17.61 -5.79
N LYS A 186 -23.06 -18.56 -6.48
CA LYS A 186 -24.25 -19.26 -5.95
C LYS A 186 -23.89 -20.30 -4.91
N GLU A 187 -22.74 -20.96 -5.07
CA GLU A 187 -22.28 -22.00 -4.13
C GLU A 187 -21.73 -21.37 -2.83
N ASN A 188 -20.85 -20.38 -2.95
CA ASN A 188 -20.28 -19.69 -1.80
C ASN A 188 -19.84 -18.26 -2.18
N PRO A 189 -20.70 -17.24 -1.98
CA PRO A 189 -20.39 -15.85 -2.33
C PRO A 189 -19.24 -15.27 -1.50
N TYR A 190 -18.91 -15.85 -0.34
CA TYR A 190 -17.80 -15.37 0.50
C TYR A 190 -16.42 -15.69 -0.08
N ARG A 191 -16.33 -16.60 -1.06
CA ARG A 191 -15.09 -16.82 -1.83
C ARG A 191 -14.60 -15.56 -2.54
N LEU A 192 -15.50 -14.63 -2.85
CA LEU A 192 -15.11 -13.33 -3.41
C LEU A 192 -14.12 -12.58 -2.52
N ALA A 193 -14.28 -12.65 -1.20
CA ALA A 193 -13.39 -11.96 -0.26
C ALA A 193 -11.99 -12.58 -0.20
N GLN A 194 -11.88 -13.87 -0.52
CA GLN A 194 -10.63 -14.64 -0.49
C GLN A 194 -9.89 -14.55 -1.83
N ASP A 195 -10.60 -14.80 -2.93
CA ASP A 195 -10.00 -15.02 -4.25
C ASP A 195 -9.85 -13.71 -5.04
N ILE A 196 -10.55 -12.62 -4.66
CA ILE A 196 -10.61 -11.40 -5.45
C ILE A 196 -10.13 -10.18 -4.68
N ARG A 197 -8.99 -9.68 -5.14
CA ARG A 197 -8.35 -8.49 -4.61
C ARG A 197 -9.23 -7.24 -4.71
N GLY A 198 -9.51 -6.63 -3.56
CA GLY A 198 -10.31 -5.40 -3.44
C GLY A 198 -11.81 -5.64 -3.21
N ILE A 199 -12.24 -6.90 -3.11
CA ILE A 199 -13.54 -7.27 -2.54
C ILE A 199 -13.28 -7.71 -1.11
N GLY A 200 -13.79 -6.97 -0.12
CA GLY A 200 -13.69 -7.34 1.29
C GLY A 200 -14.91 -8.13 1.75
N PHE A 201 -14.83 -8.71 2.95
CA PHE A 201 -15.94 -9.45 3.57
C PHE A 201 -17.27 -8.71 3.52
N LYS A 202 -17.31 -7.41 3.89
CA LYS A 202 -18.56 -6.62 3.85
C LYS A 202 -19.21 -6.60 2.47
N THR A 203 -18.41 -6.36 1.43
CA THR A 203 -18.90 -6.38 0.05
C THR A 203 -19.40 -7.77 -0.33
N ALA A 204 -18.71 -8.83 0.08
CA ALA A 204 -19.15 -10.20 -0.16
C ALA A 204 -20.43 -10.54 0.62
N ASP A 205 -20.58 -10.04 1.86
CA ASP A 205 -21.77 -10.21 2.70
C ASP A 205 -22.98 -9.47 2.12
N ASP A 206 -22.78 -8.25 1.59
CA ASP A 206 -23.82 -7.50 0.87
C ASP A 206 -24.30 -8.27 -0.38
N ILE A 207 -23.39 -8.90 -1.12
CA ILE A 207 -23.71 -9.72 -2.29
C ILE A 207 -24.42 -11.01 -1.87
N ALA A 208 -23.93 -11.68 -0.83
CA ALA A 208 -24.52 -12.89 -0.28
C ALA A 208 -25.97 -12.65 0.17
N TYR A 209 -26.21 -11.54 0.87
CA TYR A 209 -27.55 -11.13 1.29
C TYR A 209 -28.48 -10.93 0.09
N GLN A 210 -28.02 -10.26 -0.97
CA GLN A 210 -28.81 -10.08 -2.20
C GLN A 210 -29.08 -11.38 -2.96
N LEU A 211 -28.20 -12.38 -2.83
CA LEU A 211 -28.39 -13.73 -3.36
C LEU A 211 -29.29 -14.61 -2.49
N GLY A 212 -29.76 -14.09 -1.34
CA GLY A 212 -30.71 -14.77 -0.45
C GLY A 212 -30.05 -15.64 0.63
N VAL A 213 -28.76 -15.44 0.94
CA VAL A 213 -28.10 -16.11 2.06
C VAL A 213 -28.68 -15.58 3.38
N ALA A 214 -29.10 -16.48 4.28
CA ALA A 214 -29.68 -16.13 5.57
C ALA A 214 -28.66 -15.52 6.54
N GLU A 215 -29.10 -14.67 7.46
CA GLU A 215 -28.22 -14.01 8.43
C GLU A 215 -27.52 -15.00 9.39
N ASP A 216 -28.19 -16.10 9.70
CA ASP A 216 -27.73 -17.20 10.56
C ASP A 216 -27.10 -18.37 9.78
N ALA A 217 -26.90 -18.21 8.47
CA ALA A 217 -26.32 -19.23 7.62
C ALA A 217 -24.90 -19.63 8.11
N PRO A 218 -24.60 -20.92 8.31
CA PRO A 218 -23.28 -21.37 8.79
C PRO A 218 -22.11 -20.86 7.95
N GLU A 219 -22.26 -20.82 6.62
CA GLU A 219 -21.26 -20.31 5.68
C GLU A 219 -20.94 -18.82 5.90
N ARG A 220 -21.95 -18.00 6.20
CA ARG A 220 -21.79 -16.59 6.55
C ARG A 220 -21.03 -16.43 7.85
N ILE A 221 -21.42 -17.19 8.87
CA ILE A 221 -20.80 -17.11 10.20
C ILE A 221 -19.33 -17.55 10.13
N LYS A 222 -19.04 -18.65 9.43
CA LYS A 222 -17.67 -19.13 9.19
C LYS A 222 -16.83 -18.08 8.47
N ALA A 223 -17.37 -17.48 7.41
CA ALA A 223 -16.69 -16.42 6.67
C ALA A 223 -16.43 -15.18 7.56
N GLY A 224 -17.37 -14.82 8.44
CA GLY A 224 -17.18 -13.73 9.40
C GLY A 224 -16.09 -14.01 10.44
N ILE A 225 -16.02 -15.22 10.99
CA ILE A 225 -14.96 -15.64 11.91
C ILE A 225 -13.59 -15.57 11.23
N LEU A 226 -13.48 -16.12 10.01
CA LEU A 226 -12.25 -16.06 9.22
C LEU A 226 -11.87 -14.61 8.92
N HIS A 227 -12.84 -13.75 8.57
CA HIS A 227 -12.59 -12.34 8.34
C HIS A 227 -12.06 -11.61 9.58
N VAL A 228 -12.54 -11.94 10.78
CA VAL A 228 -12.01 -11.38 12.04
C VAL A 228 -10.55 -11.79 12.23
N LEU A 229 -10.21 -13.06 11.99
CA LEU A 229 -8.83 -13.55 12.07
C LEU A 229 -7.92 -12.94 10.99
N GLU A 230 -8.39 -12.82 9.75
CA GLU A 230 -7.68 -12.15 8.65
C GLU A 230 -7.47 -10.66 8.94
N THR A 231 -8.46 -10.00 9.53
CA THR A 231 -8.34 -8.61 9.98
C THR A 231 -7.35 -8.48 11.12
N ALA A 232 -7.32 -9.44 12.06
CA ALA A 232 -6.28 -9.48 13.08
C ALA A 232 -4.89 -9.70 12.45
N ALA A 233 -4.76 -10.60 11.48
CA ALA A 233 -3.53 -10.82 10.74
C ALA A 233 -3.05 -9.55 10.00
N GLY A 234 -3.96 -8.85 9.33
CA GLY A 234 -3.68 -7.56 8.67
C GLY A 234 -3.32 -6.43 9.65
N ASN A 235 -3.64 -6.58 10.94
CA ASN A 235 -3.18 -5.69 12.01
C ASN A 235 -1.86 -6.14 12.67
N GLY A 236 -1.24 -7.20 12.16
CA GLY A 236 0.07 -7.69 12.59
C GLY A 236 0.04 -8.89 13.54
N HIS A 237 -1.12 -9.47 13.85
CA HIS A 237 -1.23 -10.62 14.75
C HIS A 237 -0.96 -11.95 14.02
N CYS A 238 -0.21 -12.88 14.62
CA CYS A 238 -0.10 -14.27 14.11
C CYS A 238 -1.22 -15.16 14.66
N CYS A 239 -1.75 -14.81 15.82
CA CYS A 239 -2.88 -15.47 16.47
C CYS A 239 -3.76 -14.45 17.18
N PHE A 240 -4.94 -14.87 17.61
CA PHE A 240 -5.84 -13.97 18.31
C PHE A 240 -6.55 -14.69 19.46
N PRO A 241 -6.75 -14.04 20.63
CA PRO A 241 -7.49 -14.66 21.73
C PRO A 241 -8.87 -15.10 21.27
N GLU A 242 -9.25 -16.34 21.58
CA GLU A 242 -10.52 -16.91 21.15
C GLU A 242 -11.71 -16.07 21.65
N SER A 243 -11.65 -15.58 22.88
CA SER A 243 -12.67 -14.70 23.45
C SER A 243 -12.87 -13.42 22.63
N GLU A 244 -11.78 -12.83 22.12
CA GLU A 244 -11.83 -11.62 21.28
C GLU A 244 -12.36 -11.93 19.88
N VAL A 245 -12.05 -13.11 19.32
CA VAL A 245 -12.62 -13.56 18.04
C VAL A 245 -14.14 -13.68 18.18
N VAL A 246 -14.62 -14.34 19.24
CA VAL A 246 -16.05 -14.55 19.48
C VAL A 246 -16.79 -13.21 19.62
N ILE A 247 -16.27 -12.29 20.45
CA ILE A 247 -16.87 -10.96 20.64
C ILE A 247 -16.94 -10.18 19.33
N LYS A 248 -15.82 -10.08 18.59
CA LYS A 248 -15.77 -9.32 17.34
C LYS A 248 -16.62 -9.94 16.23
N ALA A 249 -16.68 -11.27 16.16
CA ALA A 249 -17.52 -11.96 15.19
C ALA A 249 -19.01 -11.76 15.51
N ALA A 250 -19.40 -11.81 16.80
CA ALA A 250 -20.76 -11.51 17.22
C ALA A 250 -21.16 -10.06 16.89
N GLU A 251 -20.29 -9.09 17.17
CA GLU A 251 -20.50 -7.67 16.82
C GLU A 251 -20.62 -7.46 15.30
N LEU A 252 -19.79 -8.13 14.52
CA LEU A 252 -19.78 -8.02 13.06
C LEU A 252 -21.03 -8.64 12.42
N LEU A 253 -21.45 -9.80 12.91
CA LEU A 253 -22.48 -10.62 12.27
C LEU A 253 -23.88 -10.41 12.85
N GLY A 254 -23.99 -9.84 14.05
CA GLY A 254 -25.24 -9.66 14.78
C GLY A 254 -25.78 -10.93 15.43
N VAL A 255 -24.97 -11.99 15.54
CA VAL A 255 -25.36 -13.29 16.10
C VAL A 255 -24.31 -13.78 17.10
N GLU A 256 -24.69 -14.01 18.37
CA GLU A 256 -23.74 -14.41 19.43
C GLU A 256 -23.75 -15.93 19.68
N ALA A 257 -24.94 -16.51 19.92
CA ALA A 257 -25.09 -17.91 20.29
C ALA A 257 -24.60 -18.91 19.23
N LEU A 258 -24.48 -18.47 17.97
CA LEU A 258 -24.09 -19.31 16.85
C LEU A 258 -22.58 -19.28 16.55
N ILE A 259 -21.80 -18.39 17.18
CA ILE A 259 -20.37 -18.26 16.85
C ILE A 259 -19.56 -19.45 17.34
N ALA A 260 -19.67 -19.82 18.62
CA ALA A 260 -18.85 -20.87 19.22
C ALA A 260 -18.98 -22.24 18.52
N PRO A 261 -20.19 -22.71 18.15
CA PRO A 261 -20.33 -23.94 17.35
C PRO A 261 -19.61 -23.87 16.00
N GLN A 262 -19.60 -22.70 15.35
CA GLN A 262 -18.93 -22.53 14.05
C GLN A 262 -17.41 -22.40 14.18
N VAL A 263 -16.89 -21.93 15.33
CA VAL A 263 -15.46 -22.02 15.67
C VAL A 263 -15.03 -23.49 15.72
N GLU A 264 -15.77 -24.35 16.43
CA GLU A 264 -15.47 -25.80 16.46
C GLU A 264 -15.58 -26.45 15.07
N ALA A 265 -16.56 -26.04 14.27
CA ALA A 265 -16.70 -26.51 12.90
C ALA A 265 -15.52 -26.10 12.00
N LEU A 266 -14.95 -24.92 12.19
CA LEU A 266 -13.75 -24.46 11.48
C LEU A 266 -12.50 -25.20 11.95
N ILE A 267 -12.39 -25.52 13.24
CA ILE A 267 -11.28 -26.32 13.79
C ILE A 267 -11.32 -27.73 13.23
N SER A 268 -12.49 -28.38 13.27
CA SER A 268 -12.66 -29.75 12.76
C SER A 268 -12.50 -29.90 11.25
N SER A 269 -12.54 -28.79 10.51
CA SER A 269 -12.30 -28.74 9.06
C SER A 269 -10.94 -28.13 8.71
N ASP A 270 -10.03 -27.99 9.67
CA ASP A 270 -8.66 -27.48 9.52
C ASP A 270 -8.55 -26.06 8.91
N HIS A 271 -9.63 -25.26 8.97
CA HIS A 271 -9.60 -23.87 8.50
C HIS A 271 -8.97 -22.93 9.54
N ILE A 272 -9.05 -23.29 10.82
CA ILE A 272 -8.39 -22.59 11.94
C ILE A 272 -7.81 -23.61 12.92
N GLU A 273 -6.81 -23.21 13.69
CA GLU A 273 -6.23 -24.04 14.75
C GLU A 273 -6.40 -23.38 16.12
N ARG A 274 -6.69 -24.19 17.15
CA ARG A 274 -6.72 -23.74 18.56
C ARG A 274 -5.46 -24.18 19.30
N HIS A 275 -4.76 -23.23 19.92
CA HIS A 275 -3.61 -23.49 20.79
C HIS A 275 -3.76 -22.71 22.10
N GLY A 276 -4.14 -23.42 23.17
CA GLY A 276 -4.50 -22.76 24.44
C GLY A 276 -5.74 -21.88 24.25
N ALA A 277 -5.66 -20.62 24.67
CA ALA A 277 -6.73 -19.63 24.53
C ALA A 277 -6.68 -18.85 23.21
N PHE A 278 -5.90 -19.29 22.22
CA PHE A 278 -5.65 -18.56 20.97
C PHE A 278 -6.07 -19.36 19.74
N LEU A 279 -6.66 -18.67 18.78
CA LEU A 279 -6.97 -19.17 17.45
C LEU A 279 -5.95 -18.68 16.42
N TYR A 280 -5.63 -19.54 15.46
CA TYR A 280 -4.67 -19.30 14.39
C TYR A 280 -5.30 -19.56 13.03
N LEU A 281 -4.87 -18.79 12.04
CA LEU A 281 -4.91 -19.27 10.65
C LEU A 281 -3.77 -20.30 10.46
N PRO A 282 -4.02 -21.49 9.88
CA PRO A 282 -3.04 -22.58 9.85
C PRO A 282 -1.70 -22.17 9.22
N HIS A 283 -1.74 -21.39 8.14
CA HIS A 283 -0.53 -20.92 7.45
C HIS A 283 0.35 -20.00 8.33
N LEU A 284 -0.24 -19.21 9.24
CA LEU A 284 0.52 -18.37 10.17
C LEU A 284 1.14 -19.19 11.30
N ARG A 285 0.42 -20.20 11.80
CA ARG A 285 0.96 -21.14 12.78
C ARG A 285 2.14 -21.92 12.22
N ALA A 286 1.98 -22.46 11.01
CA ALA A 286 3.03 -23.17 10.29
C ALA A 286 4.25 -22.26 10.04
N ALA A 287 4.04 -20.99 9.71
CA ALA A 287 5.13 -20.02 9.56
C ALA A 287 5.93 -19.85 10.87
N GLU A 288 5.27 -19.60 12.01
CA GLU A 288 5.95 -19.49 13.30
C GLU A 288 6.71 -20.78 13.68
N GLN A 289 6.10 -21.95 13.47
CA GLN A 289 6.73 -23.25 13.73
C GLN A 289 7.98 -23.46 12.87
N SER A 290 7.90 -23.11 11.58
CA SER A 290 9.01 -23.19 10.63
C SER A 290 10.18 -22.28 11.04
N ILE A 291 9.87 -21.04 11.46
CA ILE A 291 10.89 -20.11 11.98
C ILE A 291 11.53 -20.71 13.24
N ALA A 292 10.74 -21.13 14.23
CA ALA A 292 11.25 -21.67 15.47
C ALA A 292 12.15 -22.90 15.25
N ALA A 293 11.73 -23.83 14.41
CA ALA A 293 12.52 -25.02 14.06
C ALA A 293 13.85 -24.65 13.37
N SER A 294 13.81 -23.72 12.43
CA SER A 294 15.00 -23.27 11.69
C SER A 294 15.99 -22.53 12.61
N VAL A 295 15.47 -21.66 13.48
CA VAL A 295 16.27 -20.94 14.49
C VAL A 295 16.92 -21.92 15.46
N LYS A 296 16.18 -22.89 16.01
CA LYS A 296 16.72 -23.93 16.90
C LYS A 296 17.84 -24.73 16.22
N LYS A 297 17.67 -25.06 14.93
CA LYS A 297 18.69 -25.76 14.14
C LYS A 297 19.95 -24.91 13.96
N LEU A 298 19.82 -23.62 13.63
CA LEU A 298 20.94 -22.71 13.44
C LEU A 298 21.70 -22.44 14.74
N THR A 299 21.00 -22.25 15.87
CA THR A 299 21.64 -21.98 17.16
C THR A 299 22.29 -23.19 17.79
N ALA A 300 21.85 -24.41 17.46
CA ALA A 300 22.43 -25.65 17.99
C ALA A 300 23.82 -25.98 17.43
N SER A 301 24.27 -25.33 16.36
CA SER A 301 25.54 -25.63 15.69
C SER A 301 26.49 -24.43 15.69
N PRO A 302 27.79 -24.61 15.99
CA PRO A 302 28.77 -23.53 15.94
C PRO A 302 29.11 -23.14 14.50
N ALA A 303 29.66 -21.93 14.32
CA ALA A 303 30.07 -21.45 13.00
C ALA A 303 31.06 -22.41 12.33
N ALA A 304 30.83 -22.71 11.05
CA ALA A 304 31.70 -23.52 10.21
C ALA A 304 32.48 -22.67 9.20
N TYR A 305 33.13 -21.60 9.66
CA TYR A 305 34.03 -20.80 8.81
C TYR A 305 35.45 -21.39 8.76
N PRO A 306 36.25 -21.06 7.73
CA PRO A 306 37.68 -21.35 7.75
C PRO A 306 38.36 -20.77 8.99
N SER A 307 39.39 -21.46 9.51
CA SER A 307 40.14 -21.01 10.69
C SER A 307 40.67 -19.59 10.52
N LEU A 308 40.44 -18.76 11.54
CA LEU A 308 40.75 -17.34 11.57
C LEU A 308 41.18 -16.95 12.99
N ASP A 309 42.30 -16.24 13.09
CA ASP A 309 42.70 -15.54 14.30
C ASP A 309 41.85 -14.26 14.42
N GLU A 310 41.06 -14.21 15.49
CA GLU A 310 40.12 -13.14 15.78
C GLU A 310 40.80 -11.78 15.96
N ASP A 311 41.86 -11.72 16.76
CA ASP A 311 42.57 -10.48 17.07
C ASP A 311 43.31 -9.95 15.85
N ALA A 312 43.89 -10.86 15.06
CA ALA A 312 44.49 -10.51 13.77
C ALA A 312 43.45 -9.95 12.79
N ALA A 313 42.24 -10.54 12.75
CA ALA A 313 41.16 -10.09 11.86
C ALA A 313 40.61 -8.72 12.28
N LEU A 314 40.43 -8.48 13.58
CA LEU A 314 40.04 -7.17 14.12
C LEU A 314 41.09 -6.11 13.79
N GLY A 315 42.37 -6.39 14.06
CA GLY A 315 43.47 -5.48 13.73
C GLY A 315 43.58 -5.20 12.23
N TRP A 316 43.37 -6.22 11.39
CA TRP A 316 43.35 -6.06 9.93
C TRP A 316 42.20 -5.19 9.45
N VAL A 317 40.98 -5.42 9.94
CA VAL A 317 39.81 -4.67 9.45
C VAL A 317 39.82 -3.22 9.90
N MET A 318 40.30 -2.92 11.11
CA MET A 318 40.48 -1.54 11.60
C MET A 318 41.48 -0.78 10.71
N LYS A 319 42.61 -1.40 10.37
CA LYS A 319 43.60 -0.81 9.44
C LYS A 319 43.02 -0.61 8.04
N LYS A 320 42.29 -1.61 7.51
CA LYS A 320 41.71 -1.56 6.16
C LYS A 320 40.58 -0.54 6.01
N THR A 321 39.78 -0.36 7.06
CA THR A 321 38.66 0.60 7.06
C THR A 321 39.06 1.99 7.54
N GLY A 322 40.22 2.13 8.19
CA GLY A 322 40.69 3.37 8.80
C GLY A 322 39.80 3.82 9.97
N LYS A 323 39.06 2.90 10.59
CA LYS A 323 38.11 3.17 11.67
C LYS A 323 38.43 2.33 12.90
N GLU A 324 38.39 2.97 14.06
CA GLU A 324 38.37 2.27 15.34
C GLU A 324 36.95 1.75 15.62
N LEU A 325 36.88 0.54 16.17
CA LEU A 325 35.62 -0.10 16.56
C LEU A 325 35.45 -0.02 18.08
N ALA A 326 34.25 0.40 18.51
CA ALA A 326 33.88 0.40 19.92
C ALA A 326 33.75 -1.03 20.48
N GLU A 327 33.68 -1.17 21.80
CA GLU A 327 33.63 -2.48 22.48
C GLU A 327 32.46 -3.35 21.99
N SER A 328 31.24 -2.80 21.90
CA SER A 328 30.09 -3.55 21.39
C SER A 328 30.25 -3.97 19.93
N GLN A 329 30.94 -3.17 19.11
CA GLN A 329 31.22 -3.50 17.72
C GLN A 329 32.29 -4.57 17.60
N GLN A 330 33.34 -4.52 18.43
CA GLN A 330 34.33 -5.60 18.47
C GLN A 330 33.66 -6.90 18.89
N ARG A 331 32.83 -6.89 19.94
CA ARG A 331 32.03 -8.06 20.34
C ARG A 331 31.15 -8.56 19.20
N ALA A 332 30.52 -7.68 18.43
CA ALA A 332 29.73 -8.08 17.26
C ALA A 332 30.58 -8.79 16.19
N VAL A 333 31.82 -8.35 15.92
CA VAL A 333 32.73 -9.08 15.02
C VAL A 333 33.02 -10.47 15.59
N ARG A 334 33.41 -10.56 16.86
CA ARG A 334 33.77 -11.82 17.52
C ARG A 334 32.63 -12.84 17.43
N GLU A 335 31.43 -12.44 17.85
CA GLU A 335 30.24 -13.29 17.79
C GLU A 335 29.91 -13.68 16.35
N ALA A 336 30.06 -12.78 15.38
CA ALA A 336 29.76 -13.09 13.98
C ALA A 336 30.69 -14.16 13.38
N LEU A 337 31.89 -14.33 13.94
CA LEU A 337 32.85 -15.34 13.52
C LEU A 337 32.61 -16.70 14.19
N HIS A 338 31.92 -16.74 15.33
CA HIS A 338 31.73 -17.96 16.14
C HIS A 338 30.31 -18.52 16.10
N GLN A 339 29.31 -17.67 15.86
CA GLN A 339 27.90 -18.05 15.83
C GLN A 339 27.44 -18.34 14.39
N ARG A 340 26.63 -19.38 14.20
CA ARG A 340 25.91 -19.59 12.94
C ARG A 340 24.74 -18.64 12.77
N LEU A 341 24.09 -18.25 13.86
CA LEU A 341 23.03 -17.24 13.85
C LEU A 341 23.39 -16.14 14.83
N LEU A 342 23.46 -14.92 14.33
CA LEU A 342 23.69 -13.72 15.14
C LEU A 342 22.68 -12.63 14.77
N ILE A 343 22.17 -11.96 15.80
CA ILE A 343 21.42 -10.71 15.65
C ILE A 343 22.32 -9.54 16.04
N ILE A 344 22.41 -8.52 15.19
CA ILE A 344 23.00 -7.21 15.52
C ILE A 344 21.87 -6.19 15.51
N THR A 345 21.63 -5.57 16.67
CA THR A 345 20.60 -4.54 16.83
C THR A 345 21.18 -3.24 17.36
N GLY A 346 20.53 -2.12 17.08
CA GLY A 346 20.89 -0.82 17.63
C GLY A 346 20.17 0.32 16.94
N GLY A 347 20.19 1.50 17.56
CA GLY A 347 19.50 2.68 17.04
C GLY A 347 20.21 3.38 15.87
N PRO A 348 19.79 4.60 15.49
CA PRO A 348 20.52 5.44 14.54
C PRO A 348 21.90 5.81 15.12
N GLY A 349 22.89 6.01 14.25
CA GLY A 349 24.19 6.59 14.67
C GLY A 349 25.15 5.67 15.45
N VAL A 350 24.75 4.45 15.81
CA VAL A 350 25.60 3.45 16.52
C VAL A 350 26.54 2.65 15.60
N GLY A 351 26.52 2.94 14.30
CA GLY A 351 27.46 2.37 13.34
C GLY A 351 27.14 0.96 12.80
N LYS A 352 25.86 0.51 12.83
CA LYS A 352 25.41 -0.80 12.27
C LYS A 352 26.01 -1.12 10.91
N THR A 353 25.97 -0.18 9.98
CA THR A 353 26.50 -0.36 8.62
C THR A 353 28.02 -0.49 8.59
N THR A 354 28.74 0.21 9.48
CA THR A 354 30.20 0.12 9.59
C THR A 354 30.62 -1.26 10.10
N ILE A 355 29.94 -1.77 11.13
CA ILE A 355 30.23 -3.10 11.66
C ILE A 355 29.86 -4.19 10.65
N LEU A 356 28.72 -4.07 9.97
CA LEU A 356 28.32 -5.01 8.94
C LEU A 356 29.37 -5.09 7.81
N ARG A 357 29.83 -3.94 7.30
CA ARG A 357 30.91 -3.89 6.31
C ARG A 357 32.20 -4.54 6.83
N SER A 358 32.53 -4.35 8.10
CA SER A 358 33.73 -4.94 8.70
C SER A 358 33.67 -6.47 8.73
N ILE A 359 32.55 -7.03 9.19
CA ILE A 359 32.30 -8.48 9.20
C ILE A 359 32.38 -9.06 7.78
N LEU A 360 31.70 -8.42 6.83
CA LEU A 360 31.70 -8.86 5.42
C LEU A 360 33.10 -8.84 4.81
N LEU A 361 33.90 -7.80 5.06
CA LEU A 361 35.28 -7.71 4.55
C LEU A 361 36.18 -8.82 5.10
N ILE A 362 36.03 -9.16 6.39
CA ILE A 362 36.79 -10.24 7.02
C ILE A 362 36.43 -11.57 6.36
N LEU A 363 35.14 -11.90 6.27
CA LEU A 363 34.70 -13.19 5.72
C LEU A 363 34.94 -13.31 4.21
N GLN A 364 34.82 -12.21 3.46
CA GLN A 364 35.21 -12.16 2.04
C GLN A 364 36.69 -12.48 1.84
N SER A 365 37.58 -12.03 2.75
CA SER A 365 39.01 -12.33 2.67
C SER A 365 39.32 -13.83 2.84
N LYS A 366 38.37 -14.59 3.40
CA LYS A 366 38.39 -16.05 3.55
C LYS A 366 37.58 -16.79 2.50
N GLN A 367 37.21 -16.11 1.40
CA GLN A 367 36.46 -16.67 0.27
C GLN A 367 35.07 -17.22 0.65
N VAL A 368 34.50 -16.74 1.75
CA VAL A 368 33.11 -17.04 2.12
C VAL A 368 32.17 -16.40 1.09
N LYS A 369 31.20 -17.17 0.58
CA LYS A 369 30.19 -16.67 -0.36
C LYS A 369 29.11 -15.90 0.39
N LEU A 370 29.14 -14.59 0.22
CA LEU A 370 28.25 -13.65 0.91
C LEU A 370 26.98 -13.41 0.08
N VAL A 371 25.81 -13.50 0.72
CA VAL A 371 24.50 -13.19 0.12
C VAL A 371 23.83 -12.11 0.95
N LEU A 372 23.65 -10.93 0.38
CA LEU A 372 23.07 -9.78 1.07
C LEU A 372 21.63 -9.57 0.63
N ALA A 373 20.74 -9.46 1.60
CA ALA A 373 19.32 -9.29 1.39
C ALA A 373 18.71 -8.20 2.29
N ALA A 374 17.62 -7.62 1.82
CA ALA A 374 16.79 -6.71 2.60
C ALA A 374 15.30 -6.87 2.19
N PRO A 375 14.34 -6.42 3.00
CA PRO A 375 12.91 -6.58 2.71
C PRO A 375 12.43 -5.72 1.53
N THR A 376 13.03 -4.55 1.31
CA THR A 376 12.62 -3.60 0.26
C THR A 376 13.74 -3.30 -0.72
N GLY A 377 13.39 -2.88 -1.95
CA GLY A 377 14.36 -2.51 -2.98
C GLY A 377 15.30 -1.39 -2.52
N ARG A 378 14.76 -0.41 -1.80
CA ARG A 378 15.51 0.70 -1.22
C ARG A 378 16.51 0.27 -0.16
N ALA A 379 16.09 -0.58 0.78
CA ALA A 379 16.98 -1.10 1.81
C ALA A 379 18.11 -1.94 1.17
N ALA A 380 17.78 -2.76 0.16
CA ALA A 380 18.78 -3.53 -0.57
C ALA A 380 19.78 -2.63 -1.31
N LYS A 381 19.31 -1.58 -2.00
CA LYS A 381 20.19 -0.60 -2.67
C LYS A 381 21.14 0.10 -1.69
N ARG A 382 20.62 0.55 -0.55
CA ARG A 382 21.44 1.20 0.50
C ARG A 382 22.45 0.24 1.12
N LEU A 383 22.04 -1.00 1.35
CA LEU A 383 22.94 -2.06 1.79
C LEU A 383 24.07 -2.25 0.76
N ALA A 384 23.74 -2.26 -0.53
CA ALA A 384 24.74 -2.36 -1.60
C ALA A 384 25.70 -1.17 -1.65
N GLU A 385 25.19 0.06 -1.63
CA GLU A 385 25.99 1.29 -1.64
C GLU A 385 26.96 1.37 -0.45
N SER A 386 26.50 0.94 0.73
CA SER A 386 27.27 1.09 1.96
C SER A 386 28.30 -0.01 2.18
N THR A 387 28.04 -1.22 1.68
CA THR A 387 28.95 -2.37 1.75
C THR A 387 29.88 -2.47 0.54
N GLY A 388 29.47 -1.90 -0.60
CA GLY A 388 30.14 -2.07 -1.89
C GLY A 388 29.90 -3.44 -2.53
N MET A 389 28.87 -4.17 -2.09
CA MET A 389 28.55 -5.53 -2.54
C MET A 389 27.13 -5.58 -3.12
N GLU A 390 26.84 -6.50 -4.04
CA GLU A 390 25.48 -6.66 -4.56
C GLU A 390 24.53 -7.13 -3.45
N ALA A 391 23.38 -6.48 -3.32
CA ALA A 391 22.31 -6.87 -2.41
C ALA A 391 20.97 -6.91 -3.14
N LYS A 392 20.12 -7.88 -2.78
CA LYS A 392 18.82 -8.12 -3.42
C LYS A 392 17.69 -7.98 -2.41
N THR A 393 16.46 -7.82 -2.90
CA THR A 393 15.30 -7.98 -2.02
C THR A 393 15.12 -9.46 -1.67
N LEU A 394 14.55 -9.76 -0.51
CA LEU A 394 14.20 -11.15 -0.14
C LEU A 394 13.31 -11.80 -1.22
N HIS A 395 12.34 -11.07 -1.74
CA HIS A 395 11.47 -11.55 -2.83
C HIS A 395 12.25 -11.92 -4.10
N ARG A 396 13.23 -11.09 -4.51
CA ARG A 396 14.06 -11.37 -5.70
C ARG A 396 15.03 -12.52 -5.44
N LEU A 397 15.60 -12.59 -4.23
CA LEU A 397 16.48 -13.67 -3.81
C LEU A 397 15.75 -15.03 -3.79
N LEU A 398 14.49 -15.03 -3.37
CA LEU A 398 13.64 -16.21 -3.29
C LEU A 398 12.92 -16.56 -4.61
N GLU A 399 13.18 -15.81 -5.69
CA GLU A 399 12.54 -16.01 -6.99
C GLU A 399 11.00 -15.99 -6.89
N TYR A 400 10.44 -14.99 -6.20
CA TYR A 400 8.98 -14.86 -6.03
C TYR A 400 8.28 -14.52 -7.35
N GLN A 401 7.21 -15.24 -7.68
CA GLN A 401 6.50 -15.14 -8.96
C GLN A 401 5.21 -14.30 -8.91
N GLY A 402 4.84 -13.75 -7.76
CA GLY A 402 3.69 -12.85 -7.61
C GLY A 402 2.40 -13.50 -7.10
N ASP A 403 2.25 -14.81 -7.26
CA ASP A 403 1.03 -15.58 -6.99
C ASP A 403 1.17 -16.56 -5.81
N GLY A 404 2.04 -16.22 -4.86
CA GLY A 404 2.37 -17.10 -3.73
C GLY A 404 3.40 -18.19 -4.07
N ARG A 405 3.84 -18.32 -5.33
CA ARG A 405 4.90 -19.27 -5.72
C ARG A 405 6.29 -18.70 -5.51
N TRP A 406 7.16 -19.54 -4.93
CA TRP A 406 8.56 -19.24 -4.62
C TRP A 406 9.47 -20.19 -5.38
N GLY A 407 10.41 -19.65 -6.17
CA GLY A 407 11.38 -20.47 -6.90
C GLY A 407 12.50 -21.06 -6.04
N ARG A 408 12.63 -20.62 -4.78
CA ARG A 408 13.58 -21.12 -3.77
C ARG A 408 12.86 -21.60 -2.52
N HIS A 409 13.23 -22.79 -2.06
CA HIS A 409 12.61 -23.49 -0.94
C HIS A 409 13.55 -24.62 -0.45
N ARG A 410 13.15 -25.41 0.55
CA ARG A 410 13.99 -26.50 1.11
C ARG A 410 14.56 -27.46 0.06
N GLY A 411 13.74 -27.92 -0.88
CA GLY A 411 14.18 -28.79 -1.99
C GLY A 411 15.05 -28.11 -3.08
N LYS A 412 15.13 -26.78 -3.11
CA LYS A 412 15.93 -25.99 -4.06
C LYS A 412 16.50 -24.78 -3.29
N PRO A 413 17.51 -25.01 -2.43
CA PRO A 413 18.00 -23.99 -1.52
C PRO A 413 18.70 -22.85 -2.27
N LEU A 414 18.95 -21.77 -1.53
CA LEU A 414 19.79 -20.67 -1.94
C LEU A 414 21.26 -21.12 -2.02
N ALA A 415 22.03 -20.45 -2.88
CA ALA A 415 23.47 -20.66 -3.00
C ALA A 415 24.23 -19.57 -2.25
N GLY A 416 25.01 -19.95 -1.25
CA GLY A 416 25.77 -19.04 -0.41
C GLY A 416 26.18 -19.69 0.91
N ASP A 417 27.10 -19.05 1.62
CA ASP A 417 27.63 -19.53 2.90
C ASP A 417 27.11 -18.64 4.04
N LEU A 418 27.31 -17.32 3.96
CA LEU A 418 26.75 -16.35 4.89
C LEU A 418 25.63 -15.55 4.21
N PHE A 419 24.45 -15.60 4.82
CA PHE A 419 23.30 -14.80 4.46
C PHE A 419 23.14 -13.64 5.43
N VAL A 420 23.08 -12.42 4.90
CA VAL A 420 22.85 -11.20 5.67
C VAL A 420 21.48 -10.67 5.34
N VAL A 421 20.70 -10.37 6.37
CA VAL A 421 19.39 -9.73 6.24
C VAL A 421 19.41 -8.42 7.00
N ASP A 422 19.42 -7.29 6.29
CA ASP A 422 19.35 -5.94 6.88
C ASP A 422 17.90 -5.42 6.92
N GLU A 423 17.64 -4.43 7.77
CA GLU A 423 16.30 -3.88 8.06
C GLU A 423 15.28 -4.97 8.46
N ALA A 424 15.73 -5.95 9.25
CA ALA A 424 14.94 -7.12 9.61
C ALA A 424 13.66 -6.83 10.43
N SER A 425 13.53 -5.63 11.00
CA SER A 425 12.31 -5.17 11.68
C SER A 425 11.09 -5.13 10.75
N MET A 426 11.30 -5.00 9.44
CA MET A 426 10.23 -4.94 8.44
C MET A 426 9.76 -6.32 7.95
N ILE A 427 10.39 -7.42 8.39
CA ILE A 427 10.10 -8.77 7.88
C ILE A 427 8.98 -9.40 8.70
N ASP A 428 7.92 -9.83 8.02
CA ASP A 428 6.80 -10.57 8.63
C ASP A 428 7.10 -12.07 8.78
N ALA A 429 6.26 -12.77 9.54
CA ALA A 429 6.44 -14.18 9.82
C ALA A 429 6.40 -15.06 8.53
N PRO A 430 5.45 -14.88 7.59
CA PRO A 430 5.44 -15.67 6.36
C PRO A 430 6.73 -15.51 5.52
N LEU A 431 7.22 -14.28 5.32
CA LEU A 431 8.43 -14.04 4.54
C LEU A 431 9.68 -14.60 5.24
N MET A 432 9.79 -14.44 6.56
CA MET A 432 10.90 -15.02 7.32
C MET A 432 10.88 -16.56 7.24
N ALA A 433 9.71 -17.18 7.40
CA ALA A 433 9.56 -18.63 7.33
C ALA A 433 10.01 -19.18 5.97
N GLN A 434 9.60 -18.53 4.88
CA GLN A 434 10.02 -18.90 3.53
C GLN A 434 11.52 -18.72 3.32
N PHE A 435 12.09 -17.61 3.80
CA PHE A 435 13.52 -17.34 3.70
C PHE A 435 14.35 -18.39 4.44
N LEU A 436 14.03 -18.66 5.70
CA LEU A 436 14.73 -19.66 6.51
C LEU A 436 14.60 -21.08 5.93
N ALA A 437 13.43 -21.42 5.39
CA ALA A 437 13.22 -22.71 4.74
C ALA A 437 14.06 -22.89 3.46
N ALA A 438 14.50 -21.80 2.83
CA ALA A 438 15.33 -21.82 1.63
C ALA A 438 16.85 -21.79 1.92
N LEU A 439 17.26 -21.67 3.19
CA LEU A 439 18.67 -21.71 3.56
C LEU A 439 19.26 -23.13 3.42
N PRO A 440 20.50 -23.28 2.91
CA PRO A 440 21.19 -24.56 2.93
C PRO A 440 21.58 -24.99 4.36
N ASP A 441 21.78 -26.29 4.59
CA ASP A 441 22.03 -26.85 5.94
C ASP A 441 23.29 -26.32 6.64
N GLY A 442 24.28 -25.87 5.86
CA GLY A 442 25.53 -25.28 6.35
C GLY A 442 25.52 -23.75 6.43
N ALA A 443 24.38 -23.10 6.19
CA ALA A 443 24.28 -21.65 6.15
C ALA A 443 24.59 -20.99 7.51
N HIS A 444 25.24 -19.83 7.43
CA HIS A 444 25.29 -18.84 8.50
C HIS A 444 24.30 -17.72 8.18
N LEU A 445 23.71 -17.15 9.22
CA LEU A 445 22.72 -16.09 9.13
C LEU A 445 23.09 -14.94 10.07
N LEU A 446 23.26 -13.76 9.50
CA LEU A 446 23.40 -12.50 10.22
C LEU A 446 22.15 -11.64 10.01
N ILE A 447 21.40 -11.41 11.08
CA ILE A 447 20.22 -10.55 11.07
C ILE A 447 20.61 -9.18 11.62
N VAL A 448 20.37 -8.14 10.84
CA VAL A 448 20.63 -6.74 11.22
C VAL A 448 19.32 -5.96 11.19
N GLY A 449 19.05 -5.20 12.25
CA GLY A 449 17.84 -4.38 12.31
C GLY A 449 17.84 -3.44 13.50
N ASP A 450 16.81 -2.62 13.57
CA ASP A 450 16.54 -1.76 14.72
C ASP A 450 15.25 -2.22 15.38
N ALA A 451 15.37 -2.79 16.58
CA ALA A 451 14.22 -3.31 17.32
C ALA A 451 13.27 -2.20 17.81
N ASP A 452 13.70 -0.94 17.78
CA ASP A 452 12.92 0.21 18.23
C ASP A 452 12.17 0.91 17.06
N GLN A 453 12.43 0.49 15.81
CA GLN A 453 11.65 0.93 14.65
C GLN A 453 10.29 0.24 14.59
N LEU A 454 9.40 0.79 13.76
CA LEU A 454 8.10 0.19 13.47
C LEU A 454 8.26 -1.29 13.02
N PRO A 455 7.41 -2.19 13.54
CA PRO A 455 7.41 -3.58 13.10
C PRO A 455 6.92 -3.73 11.65
N SER A 456 7.03 -4.94 11.11
CA SER A 456 6.54 -5.31 9.78
C SER A 456 5.06 -4.94 9.58
N VAL A 457 4.66 -4.62 8.35
CA VAL A 457 3.23 -4.38 8.05
C VAL A 457 2.41 -5.67 8.16
N GLY A 458 2.99 -6.80 7.76
CA GLY A 458 2.38 -8.13 7.85
C GLY A 458 2.38 -8.71 9.27
N PRO A 459 1.83 -9.93 9.43
CA PRO A 459 1.70 -10.58 10.74
C PRO A 459 3.05 -10.96 11.35
N GLY A 460 3.16 -10.77 12.66
CA GLY A 460 4.31 -11.17 13.47
C GLY A 460 5.21 -10.02 13.92
N MET A 461 6.12 -10.34 14.83
CA MET A 461 7.19 -9.45 15.30
C MET A 461 8.51 -10.22 15.36
N VAL A 462 8.93 -10.76 14.22
CA VAL A 462 10.02 -11.76 14.16
C VAL A 462 11.30 -11.28 14.85
N LEU A 463 11.85 -10.12 14.47
CA LEU A 463 13.09 -9.61 15.07
C LEU A 463 12.96 -9.44 16.59
N HIS A 464 11.84 -8.85 17.04
CA HIS A 464 11.58 -8.63 18.45
C HIS A 464 11.45 -9.96 19.21
N ASP A 465 10.68 -10.91 18.70
CA ASP A 465 10.45 -12.21 19.36
C ASP A 465 11.72 -13.06 19.41
N LEU A 466 12.57 -13.00 18.39
CA LEU A 466 13.89 -13.64 18.40
C LEU A 466 14.77 -13.04 19.51
N ILE A 467 14.83 -11.71 19.63
CA ILE A 467 15.59 -11.03 20.69
C ILE A 467 15.02 -11.34 22.08
N ALA A 468 13.69 -11.23 22.25
CA ALA A 468 12.99 -11.45 23.51
C ALA A 468 12.95 -12.92 23.96
N SER A 469 13.27 -13.87 23.06
CA SER A 469 13.42 -15.28 23.42
C SER A 469 14.67 -15.54 24.26
N GLU A 470 15.69 -14.68 24.17
CA GLU A 470 17.01 -14.84 24.80
C GLU A 470 17.74 -16.14 24.40
N LYS A 471 17.24 -16.87 23.39
CA LYS A 471 17.86 -18.10 22.85
C LYS A 471 18.77 -17.85 21.65
N VAL A 472 18.64 -16.67 21.02
CA VAL A 472 19.44 -16.30 19.86
C VAL A 472 20.53 -15.33 20.30
N PRO A 473 21.82 -15.58 19.97
CA PRO A 473 22.89 -14.63 20.22
C PRO A 473 22.56 -13.26 19.63
N CYS A 474 22.61 -12.23 20.48
CA CYS A 474 22.25 -10.87 20.11
C CYS A 474 23.27 -9.88 20.66
N VAL A 475 23.80 -9.02 19.79
CA VAL A 475 24.68 -7.91 20.18
C VAL A 475 23.95 -6.60 19.93
N LYS A 476 23.69 -5.87 21.02
CA LYS A 476 23.11 -4.52 20.98
C LYS A 476 24.24 -3.49 20.95
N LEU A 477 24.29 -2.70 19.88
CA LEU A 477 25.23 -1.59 19.75
C LEU A 477 24.67 -0.38 20.52
N THR A 478 25.49 0.21 21.39
CA THR A 478 25.05 1.25 22.34
C THR A 478 25.78 2.58 22.19
N GLU A 479 27.00 2.54 21.67
CA GLU A 479 27.94 3.64 21.63
C GLU A 479 27.62 4.56 20.44
N ILE A 480 27.22 5.80 20.74
CA ILE A 480 26.98 6.84 19.74
C ILE A 480 28.31 7.50 19.41
N PHE A 481 28.73 7.47 18.15
CA PHE A 481 29.98 8.09 17.73
C PHE A 481 29.96 9.60 17.89
N ARG A 482 31.13 10.21 18.16
CA ARG A 482 31.26 11.65 18.45
C ARG A 482 30.62 12.56 17.37
N GLN A 483 30.71 12.19 16.10
CA GLN A 483 30.07 12.90 14.98
C GLN A 483 28.53 12.81 15.00
N ALA A 484 28.01 11.69 15.51
CA ALA A 484 26.58 11.44 15.69
C ALA A 484 26.03 12.01 17.01
N ALA A 485 26.87 12.13 18.05
CA ALA A 485 26.46 12.67 19.35
C ALA A 485 26.16 14.18 19.30
N SER A 486 26.76 14.92 18.35
CA SER A 486 26.43 16.33 18.11
C SER A 486 25.12 16.54 17.35
N SER A 487 24.57 15.48 16.71
CA SER A 487 23.31 15.56 15.98
C SER A 487 22.12 15.54 16.95
N ARG A 488 21.29 16.58 16.90
CA ARG A 488 20.05 16.63 17.69
C ARG A 488 18.99 15.70 17.15
N ILE A 489 19.05 15.30 15.88
CA ILE A 489 18.19 14.24 15.33
C ILE A 489 18.44 12.94 16.12
N ILE A 490 19.70 12.55 16.29
CA ILE A 490 20.09 11.29 16.93
C ILE A 490 19.80 11.35 18.43
N THR A 491 20.19 12.41 19.13
CA THR A 491 19.90 12.53 20.57
C THR A 491 18.41 12.61 20.86
N SER A 492 17.62 13.27 19.99
CA SER A 492 16.16 13.29 20.08
C SER A 492 15.55 11.92 19.85
N ALA A 493 16.01 11.16 18.85
CA ALA A 493 15.55 9.80 18.61
C ALA A 493 15.79 8.90 19.84
N HIS A 494 16.97 8.98 20.46
CA HIS A 494 17.26 8.24 21.69
C HIS A 494 16.42 8.69 22.89
N ALA A 495 16.16 9.99 23.05
CA ALA A 495 15.27 10.50 24.10
C ALA A 495 13.85 9.94 23.91
N ILE A 496 13.30 10.05 22.71
CA ILE A 496 11.97 9.55 22.36
C ILE A 496 11.89 8.05 22.62
N ASN A 497 12.89 7.28 22.20
CA ASN A 497 12.93 5.84 22.43
C ASN A 497 12.89 5.47 23.94
N ARG A 498 13.53 6.27 24.80
CA ARG A 498 13.45 6.13 26.26
C ARG A 498 12.17 6.67 26.89
N GLY A 499 11.23 7.17 26.09
CA GLY A 499 10.01 7.82 26.59
C GLY A 499 10.25 9.19 27.18
N GLN A 500 11.34 9.85 26.81
CA GLN A 500 11.72 11.18 27.27
C GLN A 500 11.45 12.19 26.14
N MET A 501 10.93 13.37 26.50
CA MET A 501 10.75 14.45 25.53
C MET A 501 12.12 14.91 24.99
N PRO A 502 12.24 15.13 23.66
CA PRO A 502 13.46 15.69 23.09
C PRO A 502 13.62 17.17 23.46
N ASP A 503 14.84 17.70 23.34
CA ASP A 503 15.07 19.14 23.52
C ASP A 503 14.49 19.92 22.34
N LEU A 504 13.34 20.57 22.56
CA LEU A 504 12.63 21.35 21.56
C LEU A 504 13.19 22.77 21.37
N LYS A 505 14.18 23.19 22.17
CA LYS A 505 14.72 24.55 22.08
C LYS A 505 15.37 24.78 20.72
N SER A 506 14.98 25.85 20.03
CA SER A 506 15.56 26.18 18.73
C SER A 506 17.02 26.65 18.87
N SER A 507 17.89 26.17 17.98
CA SER A 507 19.25 26.69 17.78
C SER A 507 19.52 26.85 16.30
N ARG A 508 20.19 27.94 15.90
CA ARG A 508 20.47 28.24 14.48
C ARG A 508 21.37 27.20 13.81
N THR A 509 22.17 26.49 14.59
CA THR A 509 23.10 25.45 14.14
C THR A 509 22.55 24.03 14.35
N SER A 510 21.29 23.90 14.79
CA SER A 510 20.62 22.61 14.99
C SER A 510 20.31 21.93 13.65
N ASP A 511 20.26 20.60 13.66
CA ASP A 511 19.72 19.73 12.61
C ASP A 511 18.31 19.21 12.94
N PHE A 512 17.79 19.51 14.13
CA PHE A 512 16.45 19.16 14.58
C PHE A 512 15.68 20.42 15.03
N PHE A 513 14.46 20.59 14.52
CA PHE A 513 13.60 21.74 14.83
C PHE A 513 12.19 21.28 15.15
N PHE A 514 11.55 22.01 16.07
CA PHE A 514 10.14 21.86 16.38
C PHE A 514 9.45 23.23 16.22
N LEU A 515 8.40 23.28 15.40
CA LEU A 515 7.59 24.47 15.16
C LEU A 515 6.19 24.25 15.75
N GLN A 516 5.87 24.98 16.81
CA GLN A 516 4.60 24.86 17.51
C GLN A 516 3.46 25.45 16.66
N HIS A 517 2.47 24.62 16.36
CA HIS A 517 1.17 25.01 15.80
C HIS A 517 0.10 24.06 16.33
N SER A 518 -1.04 24.60 16.76
CA SER A 518 -2.14 23.78 17.30
C SER A 518 -3.18 23.42 16.22
N GLU A 519 -3.39 24.32 15.26
CA GLU A 519 -4.42 24.16 14.24
C GLU A 519 -3.92 23.37 13.02
N PRO A 520 -4.64 22.32 12.58
CA PRO A 520 -4.26 21.50 11.42
C PRO A 520 -4.00 22.28 10.13
N GLU A 521 -4.77 23.34 9.88
CA GLU A 521 -4.66 24.22 8.72
C GLU A 521 -3.33 24.98 8.73
N GLU A 522 -2.94 25.51 9.90
CA GLU A 522 -1.65 26.19 10.07
C GLU A 522 -0.48 25.22 9.92
N ILE A 523 -0.59 24.02 10.50
CA ILE A 523 0.43 22.96 10.35
C ILE A 523 0.63 22.66 8.87
N LYS A 524 -0.46 22.46 8.12
CA LYS A 524 -0.43 22.20 6.68
C LYS A 524 0.22 23.35 5.91
N HIS A 525 -0.19 24.59 6.20
CA HIS A 525 0.37 25.79 5.56
C HIS A 525 1.88 25.90 5.79
N THR A 526 2.32 25.85 7.05
CA THR A 526 3.73 25.92 7.43
C THR A 526 4.55 24.81 6.78
N LEU A 527 4.02 23.57 6.73
CA LEU A 527 4.69 22.44 6.10
C LEU A 527 4.92 22.67 4.61
N VAL A 528 3.90 23.15 3.88
CA VAL A 528 4.02 23.46 2.45
C VAL A 528 5.01 24.61 2.22
N GLU A 529 4.96 25.66 3.03
CA GLU A 529 5.90 26.79 2.96
C GLU A 529 7.36 26.34 3.20
N LEU A 530 7.58 25.51 4.22
CA LEU A 530 8.90 24.96 4.52
C LEU A 530 9.46 24.14 3.35
N ALA A 531 8.64 23.26 2.77
CA ALA A 531 9.04 22.39 1.67
C ALA A 531 9.31 23.19 0.39
N HIS A 532 8.48 24.18 0.08
CA HIS A 532 8.57 24.94 -1.17
C HIS A 532 9.66 26.01 -1.16
N THR A 533 9.75 26.83 -0.10
CA THR A 533 10.58 28.05 -0.13
C THR A 533 11.66 28.05 0.95
N ARG A 534 11.27 27.90 2.22
CA ARG A 534 12.14 28.24 3.36
C ARG A 534 13.36 27.33 3.48
N LEU A 535 13.15 26.00 3.44
CA LEU A 535 14.23 25.04 3.64
C LEU A 535 15.11 24.93 2.40
N ALA A 536 14.48 24.94 1.22
CA ALA A 536 15.18 24.94 -0.06
C ALA A 536 16.15 26.13 -0.18
N ALA A 537 15.67 27.35 0.08
CA ALA A 537 16.50 28.56 -0.01
C ALA A 537 17.60 28.61 1.04
N LYS A 538 17.30 28.25 2.30
CA LYS A 538 18.26 28.36 3.40
C LYS A 538 19.38 27.32 3.35
N TYR A 539 19.07 26.10 2.90
CA TYR A 539 19.99 24.96 2.94
C TYR A 539 20.44 24.46 1.57
N GLY A 540 19.99 25.11 0.48
CA GLY A 540 20.36 24.73 -0.90
C GLY A 540 19.86 23.34 -1.29
N LEU A 541 18.67 22.97 -0.81
CA LEU A 541 18.06 21.66 -1.06
C LEU A 541 17.09 21.74 -2.24
N ASP A 542 17.04 20.68 -3.04
CA ASP A 542 16.00 20.53 -4.07
C ASP A 542 14.64 20.24 -3.38
N PRO A 543 13.61 21.08 -3.58
CA PRO A 543 12.31 20.92 -2.93
C PRO A 543 11.61 19.58 -3.17
N ILE A 544 11.88 18.95 -4.32
CA ILE A 544 11.20 17.72 -4.75
C ILE A 544 12.05 16.50 -4.40
N ARG A 545 13.37 16.57 -4.63
CA ARG A 545 14.29 15.43 -4.46
C ARG A 545 14.78 15.27 -3.03
N ASP A 546 15.15 16.37 -2.36
CA ASP A 546 15.86 16.33 -1.09
C ASP A 546 14.95 16.46 0.13
N ILE A 547 13.78 17.07 -0.03
CA ILE A 547 12.80 17.29 1.03
C ILE A 547 11.69 16.24 0.93
N GLN A 548 11.44 15.55 2.03
CA GLN A 548 10.35 14.58 2.12
C GLN A 548 9.41 14.92 3.28
N VAL A 549 8.12 14.99 2.97
CA VAL A 549 7.08 15.07 3.99
C VAL A 549 6.68 13.65 4.41
N LEU A 550 6.69 13.37 5.70
CA LEU A 550 6.30 12.08 6.27
C LEU A 550 5.15 12.26 7.26
N THR A 551 4.02 11.58 7.05
CA THR A 551 2.83 11.69 7.89
C THR A 551 2.36 10.34 8.45
N PRO A 552 1.75 10.26 9.64
CA PRO A 552 1.21 9.03 10.19
C PRO A 552 0.12 8.36 9.35
N MET A 553 -0.70 9.13 8.64
CA MET A 553 -1.94 8.64 8.02
C MET A 553 -2.13 9.09 6.56
N ASN A 554 -3.00 8.39 5.84
CA ASN A 554 -3.31 8.71 4.45
C ASN A 554 -4.46 9.72 4.29
N ARG A 555 -5.45 9.68 5.19
CA ARG A 555 -6.68 10.51 5.15
C ARG A 555 -6.55 11.72 6.07
N ASN A 556 -7.55 12.61 6.03
CA ASN A 556 -7.64 13.89 6.76
C ASN A 556 -6.72 14.98 6.20
N LEU A 557 -6.80 16.18 6.79
CA LEU A 557 -6.12 17.37 6.29
C LEU A 557 -4.59 17.22 6.27
N LEU A 558 -4.03 16.56 7.29
CA LEU A 558 -2.60 16.25 7.43
C LEU A 558 -2.22 14.87 6.90
N GLY A 559 -3.12 14.21 6.16
CA GLY A 559 -2.87 12.92 5.53
C GLY A 559 -2.14 13.03 4.19
N THR A 560 -1.57 11.92 3.71
CA THR A 560 -0.82 11.90 2.44
C THR A 560 -1.64 12.43 1.26
N ILE A 561 -2.93 12.16 1.17
CA ILE A 561 -3.77 12.58 0.04
C ILE A 561 -3.86 14.12 -0.04
N SER A 562 -4.28 14.75 1.07
CA SER A 562 -4.43 16.20 1.17
C SER A 562 -3.08 16.93 1.07
N LEU A 563 -2.03 16.37 1.68
CA LEU A 563 -0.68 16.96 1.63
C LEU A 563 -0.09 16.87 0.22
N ASN A 564 -0.21 15.72 -0.46
CA ASN A 564 0.28 15.59 -1.84
C ASN A 564 -0.40 16.56 -2.79
N GLN A 565 -1.72 16.75 -2.68
CA GLN A 565 -2.42 17.73 -3.51
C GLN A 565 -1.89 19.15 -3.31
N SER A 566 -1.72 19.58 -2.06
CA SER A 566 -1.21 20.93 -1.77
C SER A 566 0.27 21.10 -2.10
N LEU A 567 1.10 20.08 -1.89
CA LEU A 567 2.50 20.10 -2.28
C LEU A 567 2.67 20.09 -3.80
N GLN A 568 1.87 19.32 -4.54
CA GLN A 568 1.87 19.33 -6.00
C GLN A 568 1.50 20.72 -6.52
N LEU A 569 0.45 21.36 -5.98
CA LEU A 569 0.08 22.72 -6.38
C LEU A 569 1.19 23.74 -6.11
N ALA A 570 1.94 23.59 -5.02
CA ALA A 570 3.03 24.50 -4.68
C ALA A 570 4.31 24.24 -5.49
N LEU A 571 4.67 22.96 -5.68
CA LEU A 571 5.95 22.54 -6.26
C LEU A 571 5.88 22.26 -7.77
N ASN A 572 4.72 21.88 -8.27
CA ASN A 572 4.44 21.60 -9.69
C ASN A 572 3.04 22.11 -10.07
N PRO A 573 2.83 23.44 -10.07
CA PRO A 573 1.53 24.04 -10.36
C PRO A 573 1.03 23.70 -11.77
N PRO A 574 -0.29 23.70 -11.99
CA PRO A 574 -0.85 23.41 -13.30
C PRO A 574 -0.39 24.41 -14.36
N ASN A 575 -0.21 23.93 -15.58
CA ASN A 575 0.27 24.75 -16.70
C ASN A 575 -0.55 24.44 -17.95
N GLU A 576 -1.23 25.45 -18.49
CA GLU A 576 -2.12 25.31 -19.66
C GLU A 576 -1.41 24.76 -20.92
N LEU A 577 -0.08 24.89 -20.99
CA LEU A 577 0.73 24.40 -22.11
C LEU A 577 1.21 22.96 -21.93
N LYS A 578 0.95 22.32 -20.78
CA LYS A 578 1.36 20.95 -20.49
C LYS A 578 0.14 20.05 -20.36
N PHE A 579 0.22 18.89 -20.99
CA PHE A 579 -0.82 17.88 -20.86
C PHE A 579 -0.79 17.27 -19.45
N GLU A 580 -1.95 17.21 -18.79
CA GLU A 580 -2.17 16.56 -17.49
C GLU A 580 -3.20 15.46 -17.67
N ILE A 581 -3.07 14.39 -16.89
CA ILE A 581 -4.02 13.28 -16.92
C ILE A 581 -4.61 13.04 -15.53
N GLU A 582 -5.94 12.97 -15.43
CA GLU A 582 -6.64 12.59 -14.21
C GLU A 582 -7.13 11.15 -14.31
N ARG A 583 -6.69 10.30 -13.38
CA ARG A 583 -7.13 8.91 -13.24
C ARG A 583 -7.19 8.52 -11.77
N PHE A 584 -8.20 7.74 -11.41
CA PHE A 584 -8.40 7.23 -10.04
C PHE A 584 -8.39 8.34 -8.96
N GLY A 585 -8.88 9.54 -9.31
CA GLY A 585 -8.90 10.71 -8.42
C GLY A 585 -7.54 11.37 -8.18
N ILE A 586 -6.53 11.04 -9.00
CA ILE A 586 -5.19 11.62 -8.95
C ILE A 586 -4.91 12.31 -10.28
N THR A 587 -4.48 13.57 -10.20
CA THR A 587 -3.96 14.32 -11.35
C THR A 587 -2.46 14.13 -11.44
N PHE A 588 -1.98 13.64 -12.58
CA PHE A 588 -0.58 13.45 -12.89
C PHE A 588 -0.09 14.50 -13.90
N ARG A 589 1.08 15.06 -13.61
CA ARG A 589 1.75 16.11 -14.38
C ARG A 589 3.19 15.70 -14.67
N VAL A 590 3.72 16.18 -15.80
CA VAL A 590 5.17 16.12 -16.05
C VAL A 590 5.90 16.86 -14.94
N GLY A 591 6.90 16.21 -14.34
CA GLY A 591 7.66 16.68 -13.19
C GLY A 591 7.22 16.09 -11.85
N ASP A 592 6.05 15.43 -11.80
CA ASP A 592 5.54 14.90 -10.54
C ASP A 592 6.45 13.81 -9.96
N LYS A 593 6.63 13.89 -8.64
CA LYS A 593 7.24 12.82 -7.85
C LYS A 593 6.15 11.78 -7.53
N VAL A 594 6.34 10.55 -8.01
CA VAL A 594 5.39 9.44 -7.83
C VAL A 594 6.03 8.27 -7.10
N ILE A 595 5.22 7.42 -6.50
CA ILE A 595 5.64 6.18 -5.87
C ILE A 595 4.83 5.02 -6.44
N GLN A 596 5.53 3.95 -6.79
CA GLN A 596 4.92 2.68 -7.16
C GLN A 596 4.31 2.03 -5.92
N THR A 597 3.06 1.59 -6.02
CA THR A 597 2.31 1.00 -4.89
C THR A 597 2.19 -0.51 -4.95
N HIS A 598 2.57 -1.12 -6.08
CA HIS A 598 2.48 -2.55 -6.35
C HIS A 598 3.75 -3.06 -7.04
N ASN A 599 4.12 -4.31 -6.80
CA ASN A 599 5.18 -4.92 -7.59
C ASN A 599 4.65 -5.22 -8.99
N ASN A 600 5.34 -4.75 -10.01
CA ASN A 600 5.09 -5.08 -11.41
C ASN A 600 6.38 -5.68 -11.97
N TYR A 601 6.40 -7.02 -12.03
CA TYR A 601 7.60 -7.79 -12.37
C TYR A 601 7.95 -7.67 -13.85
N ASP A 602 6.95 -7.54 -14.73
CA ASP A 602 7.16 -7.37 -16.17
C ASP A 602 7.90 -6.06 -16.48
N LYS A 603 7.56 -5.00 -15.73
CA LYS A 603 8.22 -3.68 -15.82
C LYS A 603 9.41 -3.53 -14.86
N GLU A 604 9.69 -4.56 -14.07
CA GLU A 604 10.72 -4.60 -13.04
C GLU A 604 10.69 -3.40 -12.06
N VAL A 605 9.49 -2.90 -11.73
CA VAL A 605 9.26 -1.83 -10.73
C VAL A 605 8.60 -2.42 -9.49
N PHE A 606 9.01 -1.97 -8.32
CA PHE A 606 8.58 -2.56 -7.06
C PHE A 606 7.85 -1.56 -6.17
N ASN A 607 6.96 -2.06 -5.33
CA ASN A 607 6.25 -1.25 -4.34
C ASN A 607 7.25 -0.49 -3.46
N GLY A 608 7.08 0.82 -3.39
CA GLY A 608 7.96 1.75 -2.70
C GLY A 608 8.96 2.47 -3.61
N ASP A 609 9.13 2.06 -4.87
CA ASP A 609 10.02 2.75 -5.80
C ASP A 609 9.48 4.16 -6.10
N ILE A 610 10.32 5.19 -5.92
CA ILE A 610 9.94 6.58 -6.25
C ILE A 610 10.50 6.88 -7.63
N GLY A 611 9.67 7.48 -8.45
CA GLY A 611 10.06 7.96 -9.77
C GLY A 611 9.57 9.37 -10.01
N HIS A 612 9.94 9.91 -11.17
CA HIS A 612 9.52 11.21 -11.65
C HIS A 612 8.87 11.09 -13.01
N ILE A 613 7.70 11.71 -13.20
CA ILE A 613 7.07 11.75 -14.52
C ILE A 613 7.90 12.64 -15.43
N VAL A 614 8.44 12.09 -16.52
CA VAL A 614 9.28 12.83 -17.46
C VAL A 614 8.52 13.29 -18.69
N THR A 615 7.49 12.55 -19.10
CA THR A 615 6.70 12.85 -20.30
C THR A 615 5.32 12.21 -20.16
N ILE A 616 4.30 12.86 -20.72
CA ILE A 616 2.96 12.28 -20.89
C ILE A 616 2.60 12.45 -22.36
N ASP A 617 2.50 11.34 -23.09
CA ASP A 617 2.06 11.32 -24.49
C ASP A 617 0.53 11.45 -24.53
N SER A 618 0.00 12.10 -25.57
CA SER A 618 -1.45 12.30 -25.75
C SER A 618 -2.10 11.35 -26.75
N ASP A 619 -1.32 10.70 -27.63
CA ASP A 619 -1.82 9.72 -28.60
C ASP A 619 -0.75 8.69 -29.04
N PRO A 620 -0.82 7.42 -28.59
CA PRO A 620 -1.70 6.93 -27.52
C PRO A 620 -1.29 7.53 -26.16
N VAL A 621 -2.25 7.69 -25.26
CA VAL A 621 -1.96 8.25 -23.93
C VAL A 621 -1.04 7.31 -23.15
N LYS A 622 0.17 7.79 -22.80
CA LYS A 622 1.15 7.05 -22.00
C LYS A 622 1.86 7.97 -21.03
N VAL A 623 2.04 7.52 -19.78
CA VAL A 623 2.80 8.25 -18.75
C VAL A 623 4.17 7.60 -18.61
N HIS A 624 5.23 8.36 -18.85
CA HIS A 624 6.61 7.89 -18.73
C HIS A 624 7.18 8.32 -17.39
N VAL A 625 7.53 7.35 -16.55
CA VAL A 625 8.11 7.56 -15.23
C VAL A 625 9.57 7.14 -15.25
N ARG A 626 10.46 8.05 -14.88
CA ARG A 626 11.87 7.75 -14.65
C ARG A 626 12.07 7.29 -13.21
N TYR A 627 12.59 6.08 -13.04
CA TYR A 627 13.03 5.52 -11.77
C TYR A 627 14.55 5.62 -11.63
N ASP A 628 15.09 5.01 -10.58
CA ASP A 628 16.52 4.88 -10.35
C ASP A 628 17.29 4.31 -11.56
N ALA A 629 18.59 4.65 -11.66
CA ALA A 629 19.47 4.32 -12.79
C ALA A 629 18.97 4.85 -14.15
N ASP A 630 18.21 5.95 -14.13
CA ASP A 630 17.64 6.64 -15.28
C ASP A 630 16.73 5.77 -16.17
N ARG A 631 16.24 4.64 -15.64
CA ARG A 631 15.31 3.76 -16.35
C ARG A 631 13.95 4.44 -16.50
N ILE A 632 13.46 4.53 -17.72
CA ILE A 632 12.13 5.06 -18.05
C ILE A 632 11.16 3.90 -18.27
N VAL A 633 10.04 3.93 -17.55
CA VAL A 633 8.98 2.94 -17.62
C VAL A 633 7.70 3.63 -18.07
N ALA A 634 7.05 3.06 -19.09
CA ALA A 634 5.79 3.57 -19.61
C ALA A 634 4.59 2.92 -18.90
N TYR A 635 3.59 3.73 -18.57
CA TYR A 635 2.32 3.31 -17.99
C TYR A 635 1.17 3.70 -18.90
N GLU A 636 0.28 2.75 -19.14
CA GLU A 636 -0.99 2.97 -19.79
C GLU A 636 -2.01 3.53 -18.79
N PRO A 637 -3.07 4.24 -19.23
CA PRO A 637 -4.03 4.87 -18.33
C PRO A 637 -4.71 3.91 -17.35
N GLY A 638 -4.85 2.63 -17.72
CA GLY A 638 -5.44 1.59 -16.89
C GLY A 638 -4.51 1.06 -15.79
N GLU A 639 -3.21 1.37 -15.84
CA GLU A 639 -2.19 0.94 -14.86
C GLU A 639 -1.84 2.07 -13.87
N LEU A 640 -2.43 3.26 -14.04
CA LEU A 640 -2.13 4.42 -13.18
C LEU A 640 -2.65 4.26 -11.74
N ASP A 641 -3.48 3.25 -11.45
CA ASP A 641 -3.83 2.87 -10.08
C ASP A 641 -2.65 2.24 -9.32
N GLU A 642 -1.58 1.84 -10.03
CA GLU A 642 -0.32 1.42 -9.42
C GLU A 642 0.54 2.60 -8.94
N LEU A 643 0.24 3.83 -9.35
CA LEU A 643 1.00 5.03 -9.01
C LEU A 643 0.26 5.94 -8.03
N GLN A 644 1.01 6.54 -7.11
CA GLN A 644 0.53 7.63 -6.24
C GLN A 644 1.52 8.79 -6.23
N LEU A 645 1.05 10.01 -5.94
CA LEU A 645 1.95 11.13 -5.66
C LEU A 645 2.79 10.85 -4.39
N ALA A 646 4.04 11.33 -4.38
CA ALA A 646 5.03 10.99 -3.37
C ALA A 646 5.74 12.21 -2.75
N TYR A 647 5.20 13.41 -2.91
CA TYR A 647 5.65 14.59 -2.17
C TYR A 647 5.49 14.41 -0.65
N ALA A 648 4.39 13.76 -0.25
CA ALA A 648 4.14 13.27 1.10
C ALA A 648 3.97 11.74 1.09
N LEU A 649 4.63 11.06 2.02
CA LEU A 649 4.55 9.62 2.21
C LEU A 649 4.06 9.29 3.62
N SER A 650 3.44 8.13 3.77
CA SER A 650 3.18 7.63 5.12
C SER A 650 4.49 7.17 5.77
N ILE A 651 4.61 7.30 7.09
CA ILE A 651 5.82 6.88 7.82
C ILE A 651 6.14 5.39 7.56
N HIS A 652 5.12 4.53 7.49
CA HIS A 652 5.27 3.12 7.11
C HIS A 652 5.90 2.93 5.72
N LYS A 653 5.40 3.64 4.68
CA LYS A 653 5.96 3.57 3.32
C LYS A 653 7.37 4.15 3.21
N SER A 654 7.82 4.91 4.22
CA SER A 654 9.16 5.49 4.26
C SER A 654 10.24 4.57 4.86
N GLN A 655 9.85 3.44 5.46
CA GLN A 655 10.81 2.48 6.04
C GLN A 655 11.84 2.00 5.01
N GLY A 656 13.09 1.87 5.42
CA GLY A 656 14.23 1.58 4.53
C GLY A 656 14.68 2.76 3.65
N SER A 657 13.91 3.86 3.57
CA SER A 657 14.35 5.11 2.93
C SER A 657 15.09 6.00 3.93
N GLU A 658 15.90 6.92 3.41
CA GLU A 658 16.39 8.08 4.16
C GLU A 658 16.47 9.28 3.22
N PHE A 659 16.18 10.46 3.74
CA PHE A 659 16.09 11.70 2.98
C PHE A 659 17.03 12.76 3.59
N PRO A 660 17.63 13.64 2.77
CA PRO A 660 18.41 14.76 3.29
C PRO A 660 17.63 15.60 4.30
N CYS A 661 16.38 15.94 3.99
CA CYS A 661 15.49 16.67 4.87
C CYS A 661 14.13 15.98 5.01
N VAL A 662 13.63 15.91 6.24
CA VAL A 662 12.32 15.35 6.57
C VAL A 662 11.48 16.38 7.33
N ILE A 663 10.21 16.52 6.93
CA ILE A 663 9.21 17.34 7.64
C ILE A 663 8.07 16.43 8.11
N ILE A 664 7.70 16.49 9.38
CA ILE A 664 6.69 15.61 9.98
C ILE A 664 5.62 16.45 10.68
N PRO A 665 4.34 16.32 10.31
CA PRO A 665 3.24 16.91 11.06
C PRO A 665 2.97 16.09 12.33
N VAL A 666 2.80 16.76 13.46
CA VAL A 666 2.47 16.13 14.75
C VAL A 666 1.21 16.79 15.31
N SER A 667 0.07 16.11 15.23
CA SER A 667 -1.22 16.67 15.62
C SER A 667 -2.03 15.66 16.42
N THR A 668 -2.88 16.15 17.32
CA THR A 668 -3.86 15.33 18.06
C THR A 668 -4.88 14.66 17.13
N GLN A 669 -5.08 15.14 15.89
CA GLN A 669 -5.85 14.42 14.87
C GLN A 669 -5.26 13.04 14.54
N HIS A 670 -3.98 12.82 14.86
CA HIS A 670 -3.30 11.54 14.66
C HIS A 670 -3.37 10.62 15.89
N TYR A 671 -4.14 10.96 16.93
CA TYR A 671 -4.17 10.28 18.24
C TYR A 671 -4.11 8.74 18.17
N VAL A 672 -4.87 8.13 17.27
CA VAL A 672 -4.94 6.66 17.14
C VAL A 672 -3.58 6.02 16.77
N LEU A 673 -2.74 6.74 16.02
CA LEU A 673 -1.46 6.27 15.51
C LEU A 673 -0.25 6.88 16.22
N LEU A 674 -0.46 7.88 17.08
CA LEU A 674 0.63 8.53 17.82
C LEU A 674 1.26 7.55 18.82
N GLU A 675 2.37 6.95 18.39
CA GLU A 675 3.16 6.00 19.18
C GLU A 675 4.64 6.33 19.09
N ARG A 676 5.39 5.90 20.11
CA ARG A 676 6.82 6.17 20.21
C ARG A 676 7.61 5.67 19.01
N SER A 677 7.39 4.42 18.61
CA SER A 677 8.09 3.77 17.48
C SER A 677 7.79 4.46 16.15
N LEU A 678 6.57 5.01 15.96
CA LEU A 678 6.20 5.77 14.78
C LEU A 678 7.01 7.07 14.66
N ILE A 679 7.04 7.88 15.72
CA ILE A 679 7.79 9.15 15.72
C ILE A 679 9.29 8.90 15.62
N TYR A 680 9.80 7.91 16.37
CA TYR A 680 11.18 7.46 16.28
C TYR A 680 11.56 7.06 14.84
N THR A 681 10.74 6.24 14.19
CA THR A 681 10.98 5.80 12.80
C THR A 681 10.99 6.99 11.86
N ALA A 682 10.06 7.94 12.01
CA ALA A 682 9.98 9.13 11.18
C ALA A 682 11.22 10.04 11.30
N ILE A 683 11.67 10.33 12.52
CA ILE A 683 12.84 11.18 12.78
C ILE A 683 14.11 10.52 12.24
N THR A 684 14.25 9.20 12.39
CA THR A 684 15.43 8.46 11.88
C THR A 684 15.50 8.37 10.36
N ARG A 685 14.47 8.80 9.62
CA ARG A 685 14.54 8.92 8.15
C ARG A 685 15.35 10.15 7.71
N ALA A 686 15.62 11.11 8.60
CA ALA A 686 16.33 12.35 8.29
C ALA A 686 17.85 12.16 8.38
N LYS A 687 18.59 12.53 7.31
CA LYS A 687 20.07 12.50 7.30
C LYS A 687 20.70 13.80 7.78
N LYS A 688 20.16 14.96 7.36
CA LYS A 688 20.77 16.27 7.60
C LYS A 688 19.86 17.23 8.36
N LEU A 689 18.55 17.14 8.16
CA LEU A 689 17.60 18.08 8.76
C LEU A 689 16.25 17.41 9.03
N CYS A 690 15.75 17.54 10.27
CA CYS A 690 14.42 17.08 10.67
C CYS A 690 13.62 18.25 11.24
N VAL A 691 12.40 18.45 10.73
CA VAL A 691 11.49 19.48 11.23
C VAL A 691 10.17 18.84 11.63
N LEU A 692 9.84 18.92 12.91
CA LEU A 692 8.51 18.60 13.42
C LEU A 692 7.65 19.88 13.39
N VAL A 693 6.42 19.78 12.89
CA VAL A 693 5.46 20.89 12.84
C VAL A 693 4.18 20.45 13.51
N GLY A 694 3.79 21.11 14.60
CA GLY A 694 2.52 20.83 15.26
C GLY A 694 2.53 21.00 16.77
N ASP A 695 1.75 20.19 17.48
CA ASP A 695 1.45 20.40 18.89
C ASP A 695 2.37 19.58 19.81
N GLU A 696 3.05 20.25 20.74
CA GLU A 696 3.88 19.63 21.77
C GLU A 696 3.09 18.61 22.61
N ARG A 697 1.79 18.84 22.84
CA ARG A 697 0.94 17.87 23.56
C ARG A 697 0.80 16.56 22.77
N ALA A 698 0.64 16.65 21.46
CA ALA A 698 0.57 15.48 20.59
C ALA A 698 1.92 14.73 20.56
N LEU A 699 3.03 15.46 20.56
CA LEU A 699 4.36 14.85 20.66
C LEU A 699 4.55 14.14 22.01
N SER A 700 4.21 14.78 23.12
CA SER A 700 4.29 14.21 24.47
C SER A 700 3.44 12.94 24.63
N LEU A 701 2.23 12.96 24.07
CA LEU A 701 1.38 11.77 24.02
C LEU A 701 2.05 10.64 23.24
N ALA A 702 2.62 10.92 22.07
CA ALA A 702 3.30 9.90 21.27
C ALA A 702 4.51 9.30 21.99
N VAL A 703 5.30 10.14 22.67
CA VAL A 703 6.50 9.72 23.42
C VAL A 703 6.15 8.85 24.63
N SER A 704 5.10 9.23 25.37
CA SER A 704 4.66 8.50 26.56
C SER A 704 3.96 7.18 26.23
N ARG A 705 3.27 7.10 25.09
CA ARG A 705 2.59 5.88 24.65
C ARG A 705 3.59 4.83 24.14
N GLN A 706 3.89 3.87 25.00
CA GLN A 706 4.54 2.62 24.61
C GLN A 706 3.60 1.83 23.68
N GLU A 707 4.18 1.10 22.72
CA GLU A 707 3.49 0.38 21.63
C GLU A 707 2.11 -0.14 22.05
N SER A 708 1.05 0.52 21.58
CA SER A 708 -0.29 0.22 22.08
C SER A 708 -0.93 -0.98 21.39
N ARG A 709 -0.35 -1.42 20.27
CA ARG A 709 -0.76 -2.66 19.59
C ARG A 709 0.12 -3.80 20.07
N LYS A 710 -0.27 -4.39 21.20
CA LYS A 710 0.18 -5.73 21.59
C LYS A 710 -0.09 -6.68 20.43
N ARG A 711 0.94 -7.01 19.64
CA ARG A 711 0.82 -8.07 18.64
C ARG A 711 0.84 -9.40 19.36
N TRP A 712 -0.01 -10.31 18.90
CA TRP A 712 -0.17 -11.64 19.49
C TRP A 712 0.60 -12.61 18.60
N THR A 713 1.66 -13.18 19.15
CA THR A 713 2.55 -14.12 18.47
C THR A 713 2.80 -15.31 19.38
N GLY A 714 2.91 -16.51 18.80
CA GLY A 714 3.34 -17.72 19.49
C GLY A 714 4.84 -17.96 19.39
N LEU A 715 5.53 -17.25 18.47
CA LEU A 715 6.93 -17.51 18.09
C LEU A 715 7.89 -17.54 19.29
N ARG A 716 7.84 -16.54 20.18
CA ARG A 716 8.72 -16.48 21.37
C ARG A 716 8.60 -17.76 22.21
N GLY A 717 7.38 -18.22 22.45
CA GLY A 717 7.12 -19.44 23.22
C GLY A 717 7.56 -20.72 22.51
N MET A 718 7.56 -20.74 21.19
CA MET A 718 8.06 -21.88 20.41
C MET A 718 9.58 -21.98 20.35
N ILE A 719 10.28 -20.84 20.44
CA ILE A 719 11.75 -20.78 20.46
C ILE A 719 12.29 -21.17 21.84
N GLY A 720 11.58 -20.77 22.91
CA GLY A 720 11.80 -21.26 24.28
C GLY A 720 11.93 -22.77 24.34
#